data_AF-A0A5J9SVS2-F1
#
_entry.id   AF-A0A5J9SVS2-F1
#
_cell.length_a   1.000
_cell.length_b   1.000
_cell.length_c   1.000
_cell.angle_alpha   90.00
_cell.angle_beta   90.00
_cell.angle_gamma   90.00
#
_symmetry.space_group_name_H-M   'P 1'
#
loop_
_entity.id
_entity.type
_entity.pdbx_description
1 polymer ?
#
loop_
_entity_poly.entity_id
_entity_poly.type
_entity_poly.pdbx_seq_one_letter_code
_entity_poly.pdbx_strand_id
1 'polypeptide(L)'
;MGSLHKLTLVLLFCLVASGRAEYAKYKDPKQPVSVRVKDLLSRMTLAEKIGQMTQIERENATADVLAKYFIGSVLSGGGSVPAPQASAEAWAAMVNGMQKGALSTRLGIPIIYGIDAVHGHNNVYKATIFPHNVGLGATRDPDLVKRIGAATALEVRATGIPYVFAPCIAVCRDPRWGRCYESYSEDPKVVQSMTSLISGLQGDVPATSVGRPYVGGSKKVAACAKHYVGDGGTYMGINENNTIIDQHGLMTIHMPPYYNSIIRGVSTVMVSYSSWNGVKMHANHFLVTDFLKNKLKFRGFVISDWEGIDRITTPPHANYSYSIEAGIGAGIDMIMVPFRYTEFIDDLTTQVNNKVIPMSRIDDAVYRILRVKFTMGLFENPYADPSLAGELGKQEHRELAREAVRKSLVLLKNGKSAYSPLLPLPKKAGKILVAGSHADNLGFQCGGWTITWQGQGGNDNVTAGTTILSAIKSTVDPSTQVVYSESPDATVLGDKYDYAIVVVGEPPYAETFGDNLNLTIPEPGPSVIQSVCKTVKCVVVLISGRPLVVEPYVGAMDAFVAAWLPGTEGQGVADVLFGDYGFTGKLSRTWFKSVDQLPMNVGDKHYDPLFPFGFGLTTQPRKMASLLKFTFVLLFCLVAPGRTQYLKYKDPTQPITVRISDLLSRMTLSEKIGQMTQIERADATTEALAKYSIGSVFSAGGNVPAAPRDSAETWVSMVNEKQKAALSTRLGIPIIYGTDANHGHCYAYKATISPHNVGLGATRDPMLVKKIGEATALEVRATGIPYVFAPSLAVCRDPRWGRCYESYSEDPKLVQSMTEVISGLQGDAPSNYTGRPYGFVISDWEGIDRITSPPHANYSYSIAAGIGAGIDMIMAPSKFTEFIDGLTSHVQNNVIPMSRIDDAVYRILRVKFTMGLFENPFADPSLAGKLGKQEHRELAREAVRKSLVLLKNGKSAYTPLLPLSKKAGKILVAGSHADNLGYQCGGWTMSWQGENGNDFTAGTTILSAIKAAVDPGTQVVFSENPDASQVAGGNYDYAIVVVGEKPYAEELGDNQNLTIPAPGPSVIQTVCQSVKCVVVVVSGRPLVVEPYLGEMDALVAAWLPGTEGQGVADVLFGDYGFTGKLPRTWFRSVDQLPMNDVGDAHYDPLFPFGFGLTTAPNK
;
A
#
# COMPACT_ATOMS: atom_id res chain seq x y z
N MET A 1 -83.17 -31.19 30.71
CA MET A 1 -83.94 -30.02 31.21
C MET A 1 -83.45 -29.75 32.62
N GLY A 2 -82.97 -28.59 33.05
CA GLY A 2 -82.53 -27.36 32.41
C GLY A 2 -81.72 -26.62 33.48
N SER A 3 -80.69 -25.89 33.06
CA SER A 3 -80.00 -24.79 33.77
C SER A 3 -78.53 -24.79 33.36
N LEU A 4 -78.25 -24.16 32.22
CA LEU A 4 -76.89 -23.80 31.82
C LEU A 4 -76.92 -22.50 31.02
N HIS A 5 -77.50 -21.43 31.55
CA HIS A 5 -77.68 -20.17 30.80
C HIS A 5 -77.45 -18.88 31.61
N LYS A 6 -76.69 -18.91 32.73
CA LYS A 6 -76.38 -17.66 33.47
C LYS A 6 -74.94 -17.49 33.98
N LEU A 7 -73.97 -18.30 33.55
CA LEU A 7 -72.57 -18.15 34.00
C LEU A 7 -71.52 -18.05 32.88
N THR A 8 -71.92 -17.64 31.67
CA THR A 8 -71.00 -17.56 30.51
C THR A 8 -70.90 -16.16 29.90
N LEU A 9 -71.59 -15.15 30.46
CA LEU A 9 -71.60 -13.79 29.89
C LEU A 9 -70.66 -12.79 30.59
N VAL A 10 -69.98 -13.16 31.67
CA VAL A 10 -69.04 -12.26 32.40
C VAL A 10 -67.56 -12.62 32.16
N LEU A 11 -67.27 -13.79 31.60
CA LEU A 11 -65.89 -14.19 31.25
C LEU A 11 -65.47 -13.86 29.80
N LEU A 12 -66.36 -13.28 28.98
CA LEU A 12 -66.03 -12.91 27.59
C LEU A 12 -65.59 -11.45 27.39
N PHE A 13 -65.58 -10.63 28.43
CA PHE A 13 -65.19 -9.21 28.34
C PHE A 13 -63.83 -8.85 28.96
N CYS A 14 -63.08 -9.83 29.50
CA CYS A 14 -61.73 -9.60 30.05
C CYS A 14 -60.58 -10.13 29.17
N LEU A 15 -60.84 -10.58 27.93
CA LEU A 15 -59.79 -11.10 27.02
C LEU A 15 -59.51 -10.23 25.80
N VAL A 16 -59.98 -8.97 25.78
CA VAL A 16 -59.66 -8.01 24.72
C VAL A 16 -58.90 -6.81 25.30
N ALA A 17 -57.64 -7.03 25.70
CA ALA A 17 -56.60 -5.99 25.77
C ALA A 17 -55.26 -6.63 26.15
N SER A 18 -54.69 -7.43 25.25
CA SER A 18 -53.26 -7.71 25.28
C SER A 18 -52.75 -7.50 23.86
N GLY A 19 -52.65 -6.23 23.47
CA GLY A 19 -51.94 -5.87 22.25
C GLY A 19 -50.51 -6.40 22.36
N ARG A 20 -50.19 -7.44 21.58
CA ARG A 20 -48.80 -7.84 21.36
C ARG A 20 -48.08 -6.63 20.81
N ALA A 21 -47.20 -6.00 21.59
CA ALA A 21 -46.28 -5.01 21.09
C ALA A 21 -45.48 -5.67 19.95
N GLU A 22 -45.64 -5.14 18.74
CA GLU A 22 -44.99 -5.67 17.54
C GLU A 22 -43.46 -5.56 17.71
N TYR A 23 -42.75 -6.68 17.66
CA TYR A 23 -41.30 -6.71 17.82
C TYR A 23 -40.60 -5.97 16.66
N ALA A 24 -40.05 -4.79 16.96
CA ALA A 24 -39.38 -3.93 16.00
C ALA A 24 -37.90 -4.33 15.84
N LYS A 25 -37.58 -5.10 14.79
CA LYS A 25 -36.22 -5.65 14.54
C LYS A 25 -35.15 -4.56 14.49
N TYR A 26 -35.47 -3.38 13.99
CA TYR A 26 -34.51 -2.28 13.91
C TYR A 26 -34.00 -1.80 15.27
N LYS A 27 -34.75 -2.03 16.36
CA LYS A 27 -34.33 -1.69 17.73
C LYS A 27 -33.48 -2.79 18.39
N ASP A 28 -33.37 -3.97 17.79
CA ASP A 28 -32.58 -5.08 18.34
C ASP A 28 -31.11 -5.00 17.84
N PRO A 29 -30.13 -4.72 18.71
CA PRO A 29 -28.72 -4.62 18.32
C PRO A 29 -28.11 -5.96 17.89
N LYS A 30 -28.76 -7.09 18.17
CA LYS A 30 -28.30 -8.43 17.76
C LYS A 30 -28.62 -8.72 16.28
N GLN A 31 -29.49 -7.94 15.65
CA GLN A 31 -29.84 -8.13 14.26
C GLN A 31 -28.76 -7.55 13.33
N PRO A 32 -28.47 -8.18 12.19
CA PRO A 32 -27.54 -7.62 11.20
C PRO A 32 -27.98 -6.22 10.75
N VAL A 33 -27.02 -5.32 10.54
CA VAL A 33 -27.28 -3.93 10.11
C VAL A 33 -28.24 -3.85 8.91
N SER A 34 -28.06 -4.72 7.90
CA SER A 34 -28.92 -4.75 6.72
C SER A 34 -30.38 -5.10 7.04
N VAL A 35 -30.63 -5.96 8.04
CA VAL A 35 -31.97 -6.32 8.51
C VAL A 35 -32.59 -5.13 9.23
N ARG A 36 -31.83 -4.47 10.10
CA ARG A 36 -32.28 -3.30 10.85
C ARG A 36 -32.64 -2.13 9.94
N VAL A 37 -31.80 -1.84 8.93
CA VAL A 37 -32.08 -0.80 7.93
C VAL A 37 -33.37 -1.10 7.17
N LYS A 38 -33.55 -2.33 6.67
CA LYS A 38 -34.75 -2.71 5.90
C LYS A 38 -36.02 -2.64 6.73
N ASP A 39 -35.99 -3.14 7.97
CA ASP A 39 -37.13 -3.05 8.89
C ASP A 39 -37.50 -1.60 9.19
N LEU A 40 -36.52 -0.75 9.53
CA LEU A 40 -36.78 0.66 9.79
C LEU A 40 -37.32 1.39 8.55
N LEU A 41 -36.68 1.21 7.39
CA LEU A 41 -37.08 1.87 6.15
C LEU A 41 -38.52 1.53 5.75
N SER A 42 -38.96 0.29 5.98
CA SER A 42 -40.33 -0.16 5.69
C SER A 42 -41.40 0.48 6.59
N ARG A 43 -40.99 1.02 7.74
CA ARG A 43 -41.86 1.68 8.72
C ARG A 43 -41.92 3.19 8.54
N MET A 44 -41.04 3.77 7.73
CA MET A 44 -40.90 5.22 7.57
C MET A 44 -41.89 5.78 6.55
N THR A 45 -42.53 6.89 6.94
CA THR A 45 -43.27 7.79 6.05
C THR A 45 -42.33 8.56 5.13
N LEU A 46 -42.88 9.20 4.08
CA LEU A 46 -42.10 10.08 3.22
C LEU A 46 -41.46 11.23 4.02
N ALA A 47 -42.19 11.84 4.96
CA ALA A 47 -41.67 12.93 5.80
C ALA A 47 -40.49 12.47 6.67
N GLU A 48 -40.56 11.28 7.27
CA GLU A 48 -39.44 10.71 8.04
C GLU A 48 -38.23 10.39 7.14
N LYS A 49 -38.46 9.96 5.90
CA LYS A 49 -37.39 9.69 4.92
C LYS A 49 -36.70 10.98 4.47
N ILE A 50 -37.46 12.00 4.09
CA ILE A 50 -36.94 13.31 3.72
C ILE A 50 -36.21 13.94 4.91
N GLY A 51 -36.78 13.87 6.11
CA GLY A 51 -36.12 14.33 7.34
C GLY A 51 -34.74 13.71 7.52
N GLN A 52 -34.57 12.40 7.25
CA GLN A 52 -33.25 11.75 7.31
C GLN A 52 -32.24 12.32 6.30
N MET A 53 -32.68 12.81 5.15
CA MET A 53 -31.84 13.43 4.12
C MET A 53 -31.49 14.89 4.42
N THR A 54 -32.10 15.49 5.43
CA THR A 54 -31.89 16.90 5.79
C THR A 54 -30.85 17.05 6.90
N GLN A 55 -29.80 17.82 6.63
CA GLN A 55 -28.87 18.32 7.63
C GLN A 55 -29.05 19.83 7.82
N ILE A 56 -29.19 20.26 9.08
CA ILE A 56 -29.41 21.67 9.44
C ILE A 56 -28.35 22.20 10.39
N GLU A 57 -28.17 23.52 10.41
CA GLU A 57 -27.27 24.20 11.34
C GLU A 57 -27.85 24.17 12.78
N ARG A 58 -26.98 24.03 13.79
CA ARG A 58 -27.37 23.99 15.20
C ARG A 58 -28.17 25.21 15.67
N GLU A 59 -28.04 26.35 15.00
CA GLU A 59 -28.79 27.59 15.24
C GLU A 59 -30.29 27.38 15.14
N ASN A 60 -30.70 26.50 14.22
CA ASN A 60 -32.10 26.21 13.99
C ASN A 60 -32.54 24.86 14.57
N ALA A 61 -31.63 24.11 15.20
CA ALA A 61 -31.86 22.73 15.65
C ALA A 61 -32.43 22.63 17.08
N THR A 62 -33.60 23.21 17.34
CA THR A 62 -34.28 23.00 18.63
C THR A 62 -34.87 21.59 18.71
N ALA A 63 -35.10 21.08 19.93
CA ALA A 63 -35.72 19.77 20.12
C ALA A 63 -37.06 19.62 19.38
N ASP A 64 -37.87 20.69 19.38
CA ASP A 64 -39.16 20.73 18.67
C ASP A 64 -38.99 20.70 17.15
N VAL A 65 -38.01 21.42 16.59
CA VAL A 65 -37.71 21.39 15.15
C VAL A 65 -37.27 19.99 14.73
N LEU A 66 -36.37 19.37 15.50
CA LEU A 66 -35.87 18.02 15.23
C LEU A 66 -37.00 16.98 15.28
N ALA A 67 -37.91 17.11 16.24
CA ALA A 67 -39.06 16.22 16.39
C ALA A 67 -40.10 16.44 15.27
N LYS A 68 -40.43 17.71 14.96
CA LYS A 68 -41.45 18.08 13.98
C LYS A 68 -41.08 17.68 12.55
N TYR A 69 -39.81 17.84 12.17
CA TYR A 69 -39.34 17.62 10.80
C TYR A 69 -38.50 16.35 10.64
N PHE A 70 -38.41 15.50 11.67
CA PHE A 70 -37.70 14.22 11.65
C PHE A 70 -36.24 14.32 11.19
N ILE A 71 -35.58 15.42 11.54
CA ILE A 71 -34.26 15.80 11.04
C ILE A 71 -33.23 14.68 11.26
N GLY A 72 -32.47 14.38 10.21
CA GLY A 72 -31.51 13.29 10.18
C GLY A 72 -30.14 13.67 10.71
N SER A 73 -29.75 14.93 10.57
CA SER A 73 -28.43 15.40 10.95
C SER A 73 -28.43 16.87 11.35
N VAL A 74 -27.50 17.23 12.23
CA VAL A 74 -27.20 18.61 12.59
C VAL A 74 -25.71 18.83 12.36
N LEU A 75 -25.29 20.05 12.05
CA LEU A 75 -23.88 20.42 12.07
C LEU A 75 -23.60 21.70 12.88
N SER A 76 -22.32 21.88 13.21
CA SER A 76 -21.75 23.20 13.49
C SER A 76 -20.89 23.64 12.30
N GLY A 77 -21.21 24.78 11.71
CA GLY A 77 -20.31 25.48 10.79
C GLY A 77 -19.09 26.06 11.51
N GLY A 78 -18.12 26.61 10.75
CA GLY A 78 -16.93 27.24 11.33
C GLY A 78 -17.28 28.40 12.26
N GLY A 79 -16.95 28.28 13.55
CA GLY A 79 -17.32 29.26 14.59
C GLY A 79 -18.70 29.09 15.22
N SER A 80 -19.50 28.12 14.76
CA SER A 80 -20.82 27.84 15.36
C SER A 80 -20.68 26.98 16.61
N VAL A 81 -20.62 27.67 17.76
CA VAL A 81 -20.35 27.08 19.08
C VAL A 81 -21.51 27.36 20.05
N PRO A 82 -21.74 26.52 21.09
CA PRO A 82 -22.83 26.73 22.05
C PRO A 82 -22.67 28.01 22.88
N ALA A 83 -21.42 28.40 23.17
CA ALA A 83 -21.06 29.63 23.85
C ALA A 83 -19.56 29.93 23.61
N PRO A 84 -19.12 31.19 23.76
CA PRO A 84 -17.69 31.52 23.79
C PRO A 84 -16.97 30.67 24.84
N GLN A 85 -15.85 30.07 24.46
CA GLN A 85 -15.01 29.24 25.35
C GLN A 85 -15.76 28.07 26.04
N ALA A 86 -16.83 27.55 25.42
CA ALA A 86 -17.62 26.46 25.97
C ALA A 86 -16.78 25.21 26.30
N SER A 87 -17.06 24.60 27.46
CA SER A 87 -16.42 23.35 27.88
C SER A 87 -16.94 22.14 27.10
N ALA A 88 -16.23 21.01 27.20
CA ALA A 88 -16.66 19.74 26.60
C ALA A 88 -18.07 19.33 27.08
N GLU A 89 -18.38 19.54 28.36
CA GLU A 89 -19.69 19.24 28.95
C GLU A 89 -20.79 20.14 28.41
N ALA A 90 -20.51 21.42 28.16
CA ALA A 90 -21.48 22.35 27.57
C ALA A 90 -21.84 21.92 26.14
N TRP A 91 -20.85 21.51 25.35
CA TRP A 91 -21.07 20.90 24.04
C TRP A 91 -21.89 19.60 24.14
N ALA A 92 -21.48 18.68 25.02
CA ALA A 92 -22.17 17.40 25.21
C ALA A 92 -23.62 17.61 25.65
N ALA A 93 -23.89 18.60 26.51
CA ALA A 93 -25.23 18.96 26.96
C ALA A 93 -26.10 19.49 25.80
N MET A 94 -25.53 20.34 24.94
CA MET A 94 -26.20 20.84 23.74
C MET A 94 -26.56 19.69 22.78
N VAL A 95 -25.60 18.83 22.45
CA VAL A 95 -25.81 17.67 21.55
C VAL A 95 -26.84 16.71 22.14
N ASN A 96 -26.77 16.41 23.44
CA ASN A 96 -27.74 15.55 24.12
C ASN A 96 -29.15 16.14 24.14
N GLY A 97 -29.28 17.47 24.29
CA GLY A 97 -30.56 18.17 24.20
C GLY A 97 -31.23 17.99 22.83
N MET A 98 -30.46 18.15 21.77
CA MET A 98 -30.92 17.90 20.40
C MET A 98 -31.29 16.43 20.18
N GLN A 99 -30.45 15.51 20.67
CA GLN A 99 -30.70 14.08 20.53
C GLN A 99 -32.01 13.64 21.22
N LYS A 100 -32.35 14.22 22.38
CA LYS A 100 -33.64 13.98 23.04
C LYS A 100 -34.83 14.34 22.14
N GLY A 101 -34.74 15.46 21.43
CA GLY A 101 -35.76 15.88 20.46
C GLY A 101 -35.95 14.83 19.36
N ALA A 102 -34.87 14.41 18.71
CA ALA A 102 -34.91 13.38 17.65
C ALA A 102 -35.44 12.02 18.16
N LEU A 103 -35.03 11.60 19.36
CA LEU A 103 -35.46 10.34 19.96
C LEU A 103 -36.92 10.34 20.46
N SER A 104 -37.52 11.53 20.65
CA SER A 104 -38.94 11.65 21.02
C SER A 104 -39.89 11.37 19.85
N THR A 105 -39.38 11.31 18.62
CA THR A 105 -40.17 10.97 17.43
C THR A 105 -40.72 9.55 17.48
N ARG A 106 -41.78 9.29 16.70
CA ARG A 106 -42.45 7.99 16.62
C ARG A 106 -41.51 6.79 16.42
N LEU A 107 -40.47 6.95 15.60
CA LEU A 107 -39.48 5.88 15.32
C LEU A 107 -38.21 5.99 16.16
N GLY A 108 -37.98 7.11 16.86
CA GLY A 108 -36.82 7.33 17.72
C GLY A 108 -35.49 7.19 16.97
N ILE A 109 -35.37 7.80 15.78
CA ILE A 109 -34.15 7.72 14.96
C ILE A 109 -33.18 8.82 15.45
N PRO A 110 -31.96 8.47 15.90
CA PRO A 110 -31.01 9.47 16.39
C PRO A 110 -30.50 10.36 15.26
N ILE A 111 -30.26 11.65 15.56
CA ILE A 111 -29.47 12.52 14.68
C ILE A 111 -28.01 12.10 14.69
N ILE A 112 -27.34 12.29 13.56
CA ILE A 112 -25.87 12.29 13.49
C ILE A 112 -25.39 13.75 13.48
N TYR A 113 -24.56 14.14 14.44
CA TYR A 113 -24.04 15.51 14.53
C TYR A 113 -22.67 15.60 13.84
N GLY A 114 -22.52 16.48 12.85
CA GLY A 114 -21.29 16.70 12.08
C GLY A 114 -20.54 17.97 12.48
N ILE A 115 -19.21 17.96 12.36
CA ILE A 115 -18.39 19.17 12.50
C ILE A 115 -17.12 19.09 11.67
N ASP A 116 -16.60 20.23 11.23
CA ASP A 116 -15.23 20.32 10.71
C ASP A 116 -14.23 20.16 11.86
N ALA A 117 -13.60 18.99 11.94
CA ALA A 117 -12.47 18.71 12.81
C ALA A 117 -11.26 18.33 11.94
N VAL A 118 -10.73 19.32 11.20
CA VAL A 118 -9.83 19.08 10.06
C VAL A 118 -8.34 19.09 10.41
N HIS A 119 -7.98 19.55 11.61
CA HIS A 119 -6.62 19.50 12.17
C HIS A 119 -6.69 19.45 13.71
N GLY A 120 -7.51 18.53 14.22
CA GLY A 120 -7.96 18.52 15.61
C GLY A 120 -9.41 18.97 15.74
N HIS A 121 -9.95 19.02 16.96
CA HIS A 121 -11.33 19.47 17.22
C HIS A 121 -11.44 21.00 17.24
N ASN A 122 -11.10 21.59 16.10
CA ASN A 122 -10.57 22.94 15.97
C ASN A 122 -11.56 24.09 16.25
N ASN A 123 -12.87 23.84 16.23
CA ASN A 123 -13.89 24.81 16.65
C ASN A 123 -14.00 24.94 18.17
N VAL A 124 -13.38 24.04 18.95
CA VAL A 124 -13.57 23.94 20.38
C VAL A 124 -12.41 24.54 21.15
N TYR A 125 -12.75 25.44 22.08
CA TYR A 125 -11.77 26.08 22.95
C TYR A 125 -11.01 25.03 23.79
N LYS A 126 -9.69 25.19 23.88
CA LYS A 126 -8.73 24.24 24.49
C LYS A 126 -8.55 22.91 23.78
N ALA A 127 -9.18 22.65 22.63
CA ALA A 127 -8.84 21.47 21.83
C ALA A 127 -7.35 21.51 21.41
N THR A 128 -6.76 20.34 21.20
CA THR A 128 -5.44 20.24 20.57
C THR A 128 -5.56 20.60 19.10
N ILE A 129 -4.73 21.54 18.62
CA ILE A 129 -4.67 21.94 17.22
C ILE A 129 -3.38 21.39 16.61
N PHE A 130 -3.53 20.44 15.69
CA PHE A 130 -2.43 19.83 14.94
C PHE A 130 -1.99 20.72 13.78
N PRO A 131 -0.81 20.46 13.18
CA PRO A 131 -0.45 21.08 11.92
C PRO A 131 -1.50 20.82 10.84
N HIS A 132 -1.76 21.82 10.00
CA HIS A 132 -2.62 21.63 8.83
C HIS A 132 -2.02 20.63 7.84
N ASN A 133 -2.87 20.11 6.96
CA ASN A 133 -2.58 18.96 6.10
C ASN A 133 -1.31 19.12 5.25
N VAL A 134 -1.03 20.31 4.71
CA VAL A 134 0.21 20.56 3.94
C VAL A 134 1.48 20.23 4.75
N GLY A 135 1.49 20.59 6.04
CA GLY A 135 2.57 20.28 6.97
C GLY A 135 2.61 18.80 7.34
N LEU A 136 1.44 18.17 7.54
CA LEU A 136 1.36 16.72 7.74
C LEU A 136 1.87 15.94 6.52
N GLY A 137 1.59 16.43 5.31
CA GLY A 137 2.17 15.93 4.07
C GLY A 137 3.68 15.97 4.09
N ALA A 138 4.26 17.06 4.60
CA ALA A 138 5.71 17.24 4.70
C ALA A 138 6.41 16.20 5.57
N THR A 139 5.70 15.57 6.51
CA THR A 139 6.22 14.52 7.39
C THR A 139 6.51 13.20 6.67
N ARG A 140 5.77 12.89 5.58
CA ARG A 140 5.73 11.57 4.92
C ARG A 140 5.46 10.40 5.89
N ASP A 141 4.72 10.67 6.98
CA ASP A 141 4.46 9.75 8.08
C ASP A 141 2.95 9.45 8.23
N PRO A 142 2.41 8.46 7.50
CA PRO A 142 1.00 8.07 7.58
C PRO A 142 0.65 7.41 8.92
N ASP A 143 1.63 6.88 9.66
CA ASP A 143 1.37 6.36 11.01
C ASP A 143 1.11 7.51 11.99
N LEU A 144 1.93 8.57 11.94
CA LEU A 144 1.66 9.81 12.66
C LEU A 144 0.27 10.35 12.34
N VAL A 145 -0.11 10.44 11.06
CA VAL A 145 -1.45 10.91 10.65
C VAL A 145 -2.56 10.00 11.18
N LYS A 146 -2.36 8.67 11.22
CA LYS A 146 -3.31 7.75 11.87
C LYS A 146 -3.46 8.03 13.36
N ARG A 147 -2.35 8.28 14.08
CA ARG A 147 -2.38 8.64 15.51
C ARG A 147 -3.10 9.97 15.75
N ILE A 148 -2.89 10.96 14.88
CA ILE A 148 -3.60 12.25 14.91
C ILE A 148 -5.12 12.03 14.74
N GLY A 149 -5.53 11.19 13.79
CA GLY A 149 -6.94 10.83 13.62
C GLY A 149 -7.53 10.15 14.85
N ALA A 150 -6.76 9.30 15.54
CA ALA A 150 -7.21 8.65 16.77
C ALA A 150 -7.39 9.63 17.93
N ALA A 151 -6.45 10.56 18.12
CA ALA A 151 -6.56 11.64 19.11
C ALA A 151 -7.75 12.57 18.80
N THR A 152 -7.88 12.99 17.54
CA THR A 152 -8.99 13.84 17.08
C THR A 152 -10.35 13.18 17.34
N ALA A 153 -10.50 11.88 17.08
CA ALA A 153 -11.74 11.17 17.37
C ALA A 153 -12.12 11.20 18.86
N LEU A 154 -11.14 11.11 19.76
CA LEU A 154 -11.38 11.19 21.20
C LEU A 154 -11.80 12.59 21.62
N GLU A 155 -11.10 13.63 21.15
CA GLU A 155 -11.47 15.03 21.47
C GLU A 155 -12.85 15.40 20.92
N VAL A 156 -13.19 14.94 19.73
CA VAL A 156 -14.53 15.16 19.14
C VAL A 156 -15.60 14.42 19.96
N ARG A 157 -15.35 13.15 20.33
CA ARG A 157 -16.28 12.39 21.17
C ARG A 157 -16.43 12.96 22.59
N ALA A 158 -15.40 13.63 23.13
CA ALA A 158 -15.48 14.36 24.40
C ALA A 158 -16.59 15.42 24.41
N THR A 159 -16.93 15.97 23.24
CA THR A 159 -17.99 16.97 23.04
C THR A 159 -19.34 16.38 22.63
N GLY A 160 -19.46 15.04 22.60
CA GLY A 160 -20.67 14.33 22.20
C GLY A 160 -20.88 14.17 20.69
N ILE A 161 -19.99 14.69 19.86
CA ILE A 161 -20.13 14.70 18.40
C ILE A 161 -19.66 13.36 17.80
N PRO A 162 -20.46 12.67 16.97
CA PRO A 162 -20.11 11.37 16.39
C PRO A 162 -19.52 11.40 14.98
N TYR A 163 -19.50 12.55 14.29
CA TYR A 163 -19.16 12.63 12.86
C TYR A 163 -18.28 13.85 12.55
N VAL A 164 -17.22 13.64 11.76
CA VAL A 164 -16.29 14.69 11.34
C VAL A 164 -16.21 14.82 9.83
N PHE A 165 -16.08 16.06 9.35
CA PHE A 165 -15.85 16.38 7.94
C PHE A 165 -14.36 16.35 7.56
N ALA A 166 -13.69 15.20 7.81
CA ALA A 166 -12.28 14.98 7.50
C ALA A 166 -12.01 13.51 7.12
N PRO A 167 -10.97 13.21 6.30
CA PRO A 167 -9.97 14.12 5.73
C PRO A 167 -10.41 14.89 4.47
N CYS A 168 -9.87 16.11 4.31
CA CYS A 168 -9.71 16.71 2.99
C CYS A 168 -8.59 15.97 2.24
N ILE A 169 -8.94 15.34 1.13
CA ILE A 169 -8.03 14.54 0.27
C ILE A 169 -7.87 15.17 -1.10
N ALA A 170 -8.07 16.48 -1.18
CA ALA A 170 -7.72 17.28 -2.34
C ALA A 170 -6.25 17.06 -2.70
N VAL A 171 -5.98 17.00 -4.00
CA VAL A 171 -4.64 17.10 -4.55
C VAL A 171 -4.52 18.51 -5.11
N CYS A 172 -4.08 19.46 -4.29
CA CYS A 172 -3.95 20.86 -4.73
C CYS A 172 -2.88 20.95 -5.83
N ARG A 173 -3.21 21.46 -7.01
CA ARG A 173 -2.31 21.59 -8.18
C ARG A 173 -1.91 23.03 -8.46
N ASP A 174 -2.48 23.98 -7.73
CA ASP A 174 -2.17 25.40 -7.83
C ASP A 174 -2.22 26.04 -6.43
N PRO A 175 -1.09 26.52 -5.88
CA PRO A 175 -1.06 27.08 -4.54
C PRO A 175 -1.84 28.39 -4.40
N ARG A 176 -2.26 29.03 -5.51
CA ARG A 176 -3.14 30.22 -5.45
C ARG A 176 -4.48 29.94 -4.76
N TRP A 177 -4.88 28.67 -4.70
CA TRP A 177 -6.07 28.23 -4.00
C TRP A 177 -6.02 28.42 -2.49
N GLY A 178 -7.04 29.09 -1.95
CA GLY A 178 -7.17 29.40 -0.54
C GLY A 178 -7.41 28.21 0.40
N ARG A 179 -7.58 27.00 -0.15
CA ARG A 179 -7.64 25.75 0.63
C ARG A 179 -6.44 24.84 0.39
N CYS A 180 -5.38 25.34 -0.25
CA CYS A 180 -4.23 24.50 -0.55
C CYS A 180 -3.54 23.93 0.71
N TYR A 181 -3.68 24.59 1.87
CA TYR A 181 -3.21 24.08 3.16
C TYR A 181 -3.97 22.85 3.67
N GLU A 182 -5.23 22.67 3.23
CA GLU A 182 -6.06 21.50 3.53
C GLU A 182 -5.68 20.28 2.67
N SER A 183 -4.88 20.47 1.61
CA SER A 183 -4.34 19.40 0.78
C SER A 183 -3.01 18.91 1.36
N TYR A 184 -2.86 17.60 1.57
CA TYR A 184 -1.60 17.03 2.03
C TYR A 184 -0.45 17.26 1.05
N SER A 185 -0.70 17.25 -0.26
CA SER A 185 0.36 17.34 -1.27
C SER A 185 -0.17 17.64 -2.66
N GLU A 186 0.70 18.12 -3.55
CA GLU A 186 0.43 18.11 -4.99
C GLU A 186 0.57 16.72 -5.63
N ASP A 187 1.25 15.78 -4.96
CA ASP A 187 1.42 14.41 -5.44
C ASP A 187 0.30 13.50 -4.89
N PRO A 188 -0.51 12.88 -5.76
CA PRO A 188 -1.58 11.97 -5.33
C PRO A 188 -1.08 10.79 -4.50
N LYS A 189 0.18 10.35 -4.62
CA LYS A 189 0.71 9.24 -3.82
C LYS A 189 0.87 9.61 -2.35
N VAL A 190 1.30 10.85 -2.07
CA VAL A 190 1.38 11.34 -0.70
C VAL A 190 -0.02 11.46 -0.10
N VAL A 191 -0.98 12.02 -0.84
CA VAL A 191 -2.38 12.13 -0.39
C VAL A 191 -3.00 10.75 -0.12
N GLN A 192 -2.79 9.77 -1.02
CA GLN A 192 -3.22 8.38 -0.80
C GLN A 192 -2.65 7.79 0.49
N SER A 193 -1.37 8.05 0.81
CA SER A 193 -0.77 7.55 2.06
C SER A 193 -1.41 8.16 3.30
N MET A 194 -1.78 9.45 3.26
CA MET A 194 -2.39 10.19 4.38
C MET A 194 -3.86 9.86 4.61
N THR A 195 -4.50 9.09 3.72
CA THR A 195 -5.84 8.50 3.99
C THR A 195 -5.87 7.62 5.24
N SER A 196 -4.70 7.28 5.82
CA SER A 196 -4.58 6.67 7.14
C SER A 196 -5.29 7.45 8.26
N LEU A 197 -5.56 8.76 8.10
CA LEU A 197 -6.41 9.54 9.01
C LEU A 197 -7.77 8.87 9.22
N ILE A 198 -8.37 8.29 8.17
CA ILE A 198 -9.67 7.60 8.22
C ILE A 198 -9.61 6.42 9.21
N SER A 199 -8.55 5.63 9.15
CA SER A 199 -8.34 4.51 10.08
C SER A 199 -8.10 4.99 11.52
N GLY A 200 -7.52 6.18 11.71
CA GLY A 200 -7.41 6.83 13.01
C GLY A 200 -8.77 7.23 13.57
N LEU A 201 -9.53 7.97 12.77
CA LEU A 201 -10.84 8.53 13.10
C LEU A 201 -11.91 7.46 13.35
N GLN A 202 -11.98 6.47 12.46
CA GLN A 202 -13.01 5.45 12.48
C GLN A 202 -12.57 4.15 13.15
N GLY A 203 -11.26 3.91 13.30
CA GLY A 203 -10.72 2.59 13.63
C GLY A 203 -10.37 1.76 12.38
N ASP A 204 -9.55 0.73 12.55
CA ASP A 204 -9.13 -0.14 11.45
C ASP A 204 -10.28 -1.03 10.98
N VAL A 205 -10.50 -1.05 9.67
CA VAL A 205 -11.55 -1.87 9.05
C VAL A 205 -11.18 -3.36 9.16
N PRO A 206 -12.09 -4.22 9.63
CA PRO A 206 -11.88 -5.67 9.60
C PRO A 206 -11.78 -6.16 8.16
N ALA A 207 -10.98 -7.21 7.92
CA ALA A 207 -10.81 -7.80 6.58
C ALA A 207 -12.15 -8.20 5.91
N THR A 208 -13.17 -8.53 6.71
CA THR A 208 -14.51 -8.91 6.24
C THR A 208 -15.37 -7.73 5.76
N SER A 209 -14.92 -6.48 5.94
CA SER A 209 -15.72 -5.26 5.76
C SER A 209 -15.11 -4.25 4.78
N VAL A 210 -14.10 -4.64 4.00
CA VAL A 210 -13.45 -3.77 3.00
C VAL A 210 -14.49 -3.22 2.00
N GLY A 211 -14.42 -1.91 1.72
CA GLY A 211 -15.34 -1.24 0.79
C GLY A 211 -16.72 -0.92 1.38
N ARG A 212 -16.94 -1.15 2.67
CA ARG A 212 -18.18 -0.79 3.39
C ARG A 212 -17.88 0.27 4.45
N PRO A 213 -18.86 1.15 4.79
CA PRO A 213 -18.67 2.10 5.88
C PRO A 213 -18.37 1.34 7.17
N TYR A 214 -17.46 1.88 7.99
CA TYR A 214 -17.03 1.28 9.25
C TYR A 214 -16.74 2.35 10.30
N VAL A 215 -17.14 2.09 11.55
CA VAL A 215 -16.73 2.85 12.74
C VAL A 215 -16.60 1.86 13.90
N GLY A 216 -15.39 1.67 14.40
CA GLY A 216 -14.99 0.63 15.36
C GLY A 216 -15.36 0.89 16.81
N GLY A 217 -16.49 1.55 17.08
CA GLY A 217 -17.04 1.74 18.43
C GLY A 217 -17.31 3.19 18.83
N SER A 218 -17.83 3.37 20.05
CA SER A 218 -18.32 4.66 20.57
C SER A 218 -17.22 5.73 20.78
N LYS A 219 -15.95 5.31 20.91
CA LYS A 219 -14.79 6.21 20.99
C LYS A 219 -14.24 6.65 19.62
N LYS A 220 -14.89 6.24 18.53
CA LYS A 220 -14.53 6.57 17.15
C LYS A 220 -15.62 7.41 16.50
N VAL A 221 -15.28 8.15 15.46
CA VAL A 221 -16.22 9.02 14.73
C VAL A 221 -16.38 8.52 13.30
N ALA A 222 -17.52 8.80 12.67
CA ALA A 222 -17.62 8.68 11.22
C ALA A 222 -16.70 9.70 10.56
N ALA A 223 -16.00 9.31 9.50
CA ALA A 223 -15.11 10.19 8.73
C ALA A 223 -15.73 10.53 7.36
N CYS A 224 -15.24 11.62 6.76
CA CYS A 224 -15.69 12.15 5.49
C CYS A 224 -14.52 12.42 4.55
N ALA A 225 -14.42 11.66 3.45
CA ALA A 225 -13.48 11.98 2.37
C ALA A 225 -14.04 13.15 1.55
N LYS A 226 -13.30 14.28 1.48
CA LYS A 226 -13.77 15.50 0.80
C LYS A 226 -12.68 16.21 -0.04
N HIS A 227 -13.02 16.98 -1.08
CA HIS A 227 -14.36 17.14 -1.68
C HIS A 227 -14.42 16.48 -3.07
N TYR A 228 -15.43 15.66 -3.30
CA TYR A 228 -15.52 14.76 -4.45
C TYR A 228 -16.05 15.50 -5.68
N VAL A 229 -15.30 15.62 -6.79
CA VAL A 229 -13.88 15.30 -6.95
C VAL A 229 -13.23 16.36 -7.84
N GLY A 230 -11.92 16.58 -7.65
CA GLY A 230 -11.15 17.53 -8.44
C GLY A 230 -11.13 18.95 -7.87
N ASP A 231 -11.56 19.14 -6.62
CA ASP A 231 -11.50 20.41 -5.89
C ASP A 231 -10.12 21.08 -5.94
N GLY A 232 -9.03 20.30 -5.76
CA GLY A 232 -7.67 20.84 -5.85
C GLY A 232 -7.15 21.16 -7.26
N GLY A 233 -7.94 20.95 -8.31
CA GLY A 233 -7.54 21.11 -9.71
C GLY A 233 -8.19 22.28 -10.45
N THR A 234 -8.82 23.21 -9.74
CA THR A 234 -9.57 24.30 -10.36
C THR A 234 -8.68 25.26 -11.14
N TYR A 235 -9.27 25.87 -12.18
CA TYR A 235 -8.61 26.85 -13.03
C TYR A 235 -8.02 27.99 -12.19
N MET A 236 -6.71 28.23 -12.36
CA MET A 236 -5.91 29.21 -11.61
C MET A 236 -5.96 29.06 -10.08
N GLY A 237 -6.39 27.90 -9.56
CA GLY A 237 -6.62 27.69 -8.14
C GLY A 237 -7.79 28.51 -7.59
N ILE A 238 -8.74 28.97 -8.40
CA ILE A 238 -9.91 29.71 -7.89
C ILE A 238 -10.84 28.73 -7.17
N ASN A 239 -11.21 29.03 -5.93
CA ASN A 239 -12.10 28.21 -5.13
C ASN A 239 -13.46 28.02 -5.82
N GLU A 240 -14.03 26.80 -5.73
CA GLU A 240 -15.34 26.43 -6.31
C GLU A 240 -15.46 26.49 -7.84
N ASN A 241 -14.36 26.80 -8.53
CA ASN A 241 -14.35 27.03 -9.97
C ASN A 241 -14.33 25.71 -10.77
N ASN A 242 -14.05 25.81 -12.07
CA ASN A 242 -14.02 24.67 -12.97
C ASN A 242 -12.64 24.00 -12.96
N THR A 243 -12.62 22.69 -12.77
CA THR A 243 -11.45 21.83 -12.97
C THR A 243 -11.44 21.36 -14.42
N ILE A 244 -10.52 21.93 -15.19
CA ILE A 244 -10.41 21.72 -16.65
C ILE A 244 -9.33 20.67 -16.90
N ILE A 245 -9.74 19.42 -17.03
CA ILE A 245 -8.84 18.28 -17.19
C ILE A 245 -9.54 17.14 -17.92
N ASP A 246 -8.80 16.38 -18.71
CA ASP A 246 -9.35 15.17 -19.32
C ASP A 246 -9.65 14.09 -18.28
N GLN A 247 -10.37 13.04 -18.70
CA GLN A 247 -10.73 11.95 -17.81
C GLN A 247 -9.49 11.22 -17.29
N HIS A 248 -8.43 11.08 -18.10
CA HIS A 248 -7.21 10.41 -17.66
C HIS A 248 -6.56 11.16 -16.49
N GLY A 249 -6.40 12.48 -16.61
CA GLY A 249 -5.86 13.33 -15.57
C GLY A 249 -6.72 13.35 -14.31
N LEU A 250 -8.05 13.43 -14.44
CA LEU A 250 -8.94 13.34 -13.27
C LEU A 250 -8.76 12.00 -12.53
N MET A 251 -8.69 10.90 -13.29
CA MET A 251 -8.61 9.54 -12.73
C MET A 251 -7.23 9.18 -12.18
N THR A 252 -6.17 9.84 -12.66
CA THR A 252 -4.78 9.59 -12.20
C THR A 252 -4.32 10.55 -11.11
N ILE A 253 -4.90 11.75 -11.02
CA ILE A 253 -4.51 12.77 -10.04
C ILE A 253 -5.54 12.85 -8.91
N HIS A 254 -6.80 13.15 -9.21
CA HIS A 254 -7.77 13.55 -8.19
C HIS A 254 -8.61 12.38 -7.64
N MET A 255 -8.76 11.30 -8.40
CA MET A 255 -9.56 10.13 -8.01
C MET A 255 -8.86 9.13 -7.07
N PRO A 256 -7.53 8.84 -7.18
CA PRO A 256 -6.93 7.74 -6.43
C PRO A 256 -7.13 7.79 -4.91
N PRO A 257 -7.02 8.95 -4.22
CA PRO A 257 -7.27 9.01 -2.77
C PRO A 257 -8.67 8.54 -2.34
N TYR A 258 -9.70 8.65 -3.19
CA TYR A 258 -11.03 8.15 -2.89
C TYR A 258 -11.10 6.63 -2.87
N TYR A 259 -10.39 5.96 -3.78
CA TYR A 259 -10.30 4.50 -3.79
C TYR A 259 -9.68 3.97 -2.48
N ASN A 260 -8.56 4.57 -2.04
CA ASN A 260 -7.93 4.23 -0.75
C ASN A 260 -8.87 4.52 0.43
N SER A 261 -9.62 5.62 0.39
CA SER A 261 -10.58 5.98 1.44
C SER A 261 -11.73 4.96 1.56
N ILE A 262 -12.25 4.47 0.43
CA ILE A 262 -13.30 3.45 0.38
C ILE A 262 -12.79 2.11 0.92
N ILE A 263 -11.57 1.70 0.56
CA ILE A 263 -10.94 0.48 1.10
C ILE A 263 -10.80 0.56 2.62
N ARG A 264 -10.45 1.74 3.15
CA ARG A 264 -10.37 2.01 4.60
C ARG A 264 -11.73 2.14 5.28
N GLY A 265 -12.82 1.96 4.55
CA GLY A 265 -14.19 1.95 5.06
C GLY A 265 -14.73 3.32 5.42
N VAL A 266 -14.31 4.39 4.73
CA VAL A 266 -14.82 5.75 4.95
C VAL A 266 -16.35 5.77 4.96
N SER A 267 -16.93 6.42 5.96
CA SER A 267 -18.38 6.38 6.19
C SER A 267 -19.14 7.31 5.26
N THR A 268 -18.56 8.45 4.90
CA THR A 268 -19.20 9.47 4.06
C THR A 268 -18.25 10.04 3.02
N VAL A 269 -18.82 10.58 1.95
CA VAL A 269 -18.10 11.36 0.93
C VAL A 269 -18.84 12.67 0.73
N MET A 270 -18.15 13.81 0.80
CA MET A 270 -18.74 15.13 0.56
C MET A 270 -18.46 15.59 -0.86
N VAL A 271 -19.48 16.08 -1.56
CA VAL A 271 -19.36 16.54 -2.96
C VAL A 271 -18.77 17.95 -3.01
N SER A 272 -17.84 18.19 -3.93
CA SER A 272 -17.17 19.49 -4.15
C SER A 272 -18.11 20.52 -4.77
N TYR A 273 -17.95 21.81 -4.41
CA TYR A 273 -18.58 22.92 -5.14
C TYR A 273 -18.11 23.05 -6.59
N SER A 274 -16.91 22.55 -6.88
CA SER A 274 -16.25 22.71 -8.17
C SER A 274 -17.06 22.08 -9.31
N SER A 275 -16.68 22.44 -10.53
CA SER A 275 -17.14 21.76 -11.74
C SER A 275 -16.02 20.89 -12.30
N TRP A 276 -16.37 19.84 -13.04
CA TRP A 276 -15.44 19.15 -13.93
C TRP A 276 -15.87 19.39 -15.37
N ASN A 277 -15.00 20.03 -16.16
CA ASN A 277 -15.27 20.42 -17.56
C ASN A 277 -16.65 21.08 -17.76
N GLY A 278 -17.01 22.00 -16.85
CA GLY A 278 -18.24 22.79 -16.91
C GLY A 278 -19.47 22.15 -16.24
N VAL A 279 -19.37 20.90 -15.78
CA VAL A 279 -20.46 20.22 -15.07
C VAL A 279 -20.25 20.33 -13.57
N LYS A 280 -21.18 20.96 -12.85
CA LYS A 280 -21.16 21.05 -11.38
C LYS A 280 -21.15 19.66 -10.75
N MET A 281 -20.24 19.42 -9.81
CA MET A 281 -20.11 18.12 -9.17
C MET A 281 -21.39 17.71 -8.41
N HIS A 282 -22.09 18.66 -7.79
CA HIS A 282 -23.39 18.42 -7.15
C HIS A 282 -24.49 17.98 -8.12
N ALA A 283 -24.37 18.23 -9.43
CA ALA A 283 -25.30 17.77 -10.45
C ALA A 283 -24.76 16.60 -11.31
N ASN A 284 -23.58 16.06 -10.96
CA ASN A 284 -22.87 15.11 -11.81
C ASN A 284 -23.24 13.64 -11.50
N HIS A 285 -24.32 13.14 -12.12
CA HIS A 285 -24.76 11.75 -11.96
C HIS A 285 -23.68 10.72 -12.30
N PHE A 286 -22.95 10.96 -13.39
CA PHE A 286 -21.90 10.04 -13.86
C PHE A 286 -20.84 9.81 -12.77
N LEU A 287 -20.33 10.88 -12.15
CA LEU A 287 -19.29 10.73 -11.13
C LEU A 287 -19.86 10.30 -9.77
N VAL A 288 -21.00 10.83 -9.34
CA VAL A 288 -21.55 10.55 -8.00
C VAL A 288 -22.22 9.18 -7.94
N THR A 289 -23.03 8.83 -8.95
CA THR A 289 -23.75 7.55 -8.96
C THR A 289 -23.00 6.48 -9.75
N ASP A 290 -22.71 6.72 -11.03
CA ASP A 290 -22.17 5.65 -11.88
C ASP A 290 -20.72 5.28 -11.50
N PHE A 291 -19.92 6.26 -11.08
CA PHE A 291 -18.56 6.02 -10.65
C PHE A 291 -18.45 5.71 -9.16
N LEU A 292 -18.72 6.67 -8.27
CA LEU A 292 -18.50 6.49 -6.83
C LEU A 292 -19.34 5.35 -6.24
N LYS A 293 -20.67 5.39 -6.43
CA LYS A 293 -21.58 4.37 -5.87
C LYS A 293 -21.51 3.05 -6.62
N ASN A 294 -21.50 3.07 -7.95
CA ASN A 294 -21.64 1.88 -8.78
C ASN A 294 -20.31 1.25 -9.19
N LYS A 295 -19.30 2.02 -9.61
CA LYS A 295 -17.97 1.50 -10.00
C LYS A 295 -17.08 1.24 -8.79
N LEU A 296 -16.84 2.23 -7.94
CA LEU A 296 -16.02 2.10 -6.72
C LEU A 296 -16.74 1.38 -5.58
N LYS A 297 -18.03 1.05 -5.78
CA LYS A 297 -18.86 0.32 -4.83
C LYS A 297 -19.00 1.02 -3.48
N PHE A 298 -18.91 2.35 -3.42
CA PHE A 298 -19.12 3.07 -2.17
C PHE A 298 -20.49 2.74 -1.56
N ARG A 299 -20.49 2.33 -0.28
CA ARG A 299 -21.68 1.92 0.48
C ARG A 299 -22.01 2.84 1.66
N GLY A 300 -21.23 3.87 1.90
CA GLY A 300 -21.62 4.96 2.80
C GLY A 300 -22.68 5.86 2.17
N PHE A 301 -22.91 7.02 2.79
CA PHE A 301 -23.78 8.06 2.23
C PHE A 301 -22.96 9.25 1.68
N VAL A 302 -23.47 9.85 0.62
CA VAL A 302 -22.92 11.04 -0.04
C VAL A 302 -23.61 12.27 0.55
N ILE A 303 -22.84 13.26 1.01
CA ILE A 303 -23.36 14.52 1.55
C ILE A 303 -23.00 15.68 0.61
N SER A 304 -23.87 16.68 0.48
CA SER A 304 -23.49 17.94 -0.16
C SER A 304 -22.55 18.74 0.74
N ASP A 305 -21.71 19.59 0.15
CA ASP A 305 -21.16 20.74 0.87
C ASP A 305 -22.26 21.77 1.23
N TRP A 306 -21.92 22.78 2.04
CA TRP A 306 -22.79 23.84 2.55
C TRP A 306 -23.47 24.63 1.43
N GLU A 307 -24.81 24.55 1.33
CA GLU A 307 -25.55 25.18 0.21
C GLU A 307 -25.02 24.75 -1.17
N GLY A 308 -24.37 23.59 -1.27
CA GLY A 308 -23.71 23.18 -2.50
C GLY A 308 -24.68 22.92 -3.65
N ILE A 309 -25.92 22.51 -3.34
CA ILE A 309 -26.97 22.39 -4.35
C ILE A 309 -27.47 23.76 -4.82
N ASP A 310 -27.53 24.77 -3.96
CA ASP A 310 -27.88 26.14 -4.31
C ASP A 310 -26.90 26.69 -5.36
N ARG A 311 -25.62 26.34 -5.22
CA ARG A 311 -24.53 26.75 -6.12
C ARG A 311 -24.46 25.96 -7.43
N ILE A 312 -25.45 25.10 -7.72
CA ILE A 312 -25.63 24.51 -9.05
C ILE A 312 -26.05 25.60 -10.06
N THR A 313 -26.88 26.55 -9.65
CA THR A 313 -27.38 27.62 -10.51
C THR A 313 -26.50 28.87 -10.44
N THR A 314 -26.59 29.73 -11.46
CA THR A 314 -25.96 31.05 -11.45
C THR A 314 -27.02 32.14 -11.70
N PRO A 315 -27.26 33.06 -10.75
CA PRO A 315 -26.68 33.12 -9.40
C PRO A 315 -27.09 31.91 -8.54
N PRO A 316 -26.39 31.64 -7.41
CA PRO A 316 -26.79 30.59 -6.48
C PRO A 316 -28.25 30.75 -6.05
N HIS A 317 -28.96 29.63 -5.90
CA HIS A 317 -30.36 29.56 -5.49
C HIS A 317 -31.38 30.19 -6.47
N ALA A 318 -30.99 30.54 -7.70
CA ALA A 318 -31.91 31.11 -8.70
C ALA A 318 -33.06 30.18 -9.11
N ASN A 319 -32.86 28.86 -9.02
CA ASN A 319 -33.91 27.86 -9.23
C ASN A 319 -33.71 26.68 -8.26
N TYR A 320 -34.18 26.85 -7.02
CA TYR A 320 -33.93 25.88 -5.95
C TYR A 320 -34.63 24.54 -6.18
N SER A 321 -35.83 24.54 -6.77
CA SER A 321 -36.50 23.31 -7.19
C SER A 321 -35.61 22.50 -8.14
N TYR A 322 -34.99 23.13 -9.15
CA TYR A 322 -34.02 22.46 -10.01
C TYR A 322 -32.77 22.00 -9.25
N SER A 323 -32.24 22.80 -8.32
CA SER A 323 -31.11 22.40 -7.48
C SER A 323 -31.39 21.12 -6.67
N ILE A 324 -32.60 20.97 -6.13
CA ILE A 324 -33.05 19.76 -5.42
C ILE A 324 -33.13 18.58 -6.39
N GLU A 325 -33.78 18.78 -7.54
CA GLU A 325 -33.92 17.75 -8.58
C GLU A 325 -32.55 17.25 -9.06
N ALA A 326 -31.67 18.16 -9.45
CA ALA A 326 -30.34 17.86 -9.96
C ALA A 326 -29.43 17.24 -8.89
N GLY A 327 -29.45 17.77 -7.67
CA GLY A 327 -28.62 17.27 -6.56
C GLY A 327 -28.98 15.85 -6.12
N ILE A 328 -30.27 15.61 -5.86
CA ILE A 328 -30.75 14.29 -5.44
C ILE A 328 -30.73 13.31 -6.61
N GLY A 329 -31.07 13.79 -7.81
CA GLY A 329 -30.97 13.07 -9.06
C GLY A 329 -29.56 12.56 -9.32
N ALA A 330 -28.54 13.40 -9.13
CA ALA A 330 -27.14 13.02 -9.31
C ALA A 330 -26.66 11.89 -8.37
N GLY A 331 -27.31 11.75 -7.21
CA GLY A 331 -26.98 10.68 -6.27
C GLY A 331 -26.64 11.16 -4.86
N ILE A 332 -26.81 12.43 -4.51
CA ILE A 332 -26.55 12.90 -3.15
C ILE A 332 -27.59 12.30 -2.19
N ASP A 333 -27.14 11.86 -1.01
CA ASP A 333 -27.97 11.16 -0.02
C ASP A 333 -28.44 12.09 1.10
N MET A 334 -27.60 13.03 1.52
CA MET A 334 -27.88 14.01 2.56
C MET A 334 -27.52 15.41 2.08
N ILE A 335 -28.41 16.38 2.29
CA ILE A 335 -28.24 17.78 1.89
C ILE A 335 -27.90 18.61 3.13
N MET A 336 -26.75 19.28 3.08
CA MET A 336 -26.35 20.32 4.03
C MET A 336 -27.03 21.64 3.61
N VAL A 337 -28.23 21.89 4.17
CA VAL A 337 -29.14 22.92 3.66
C VAL A 337 -28.64 24.35 3.86
N PRO A 338 -28.12 24.76 5.04
CA PRO A 338 -28.38 24.28 6.41
C PRO A 338 -29.42 25.13 7.16
N PHE A 339 -29.89 26.26 6.60
CA PHE A 339 -30.83 27.18 7.25
C PHE A 339 -32.27 27.09 6.71
N ARG A 340 -32.45 27.00 5.38
CA ARG A 340 -33.76 27.00 4.70
C ARG A 340 -34.39 25.60 4.60
N TYR A 341 -34.36 24.87 5.70
CA TYR A 341 -34.75 23.45 5.70
C TYR A 341 -36.24 23.21 5.45
N THR A 342 -37.12 24.14 5.81
CA THR A 342 -38.55 24.00 5.49
C THR A 342 -38.81 24.07 3.99
N GLU A 343 -38.17 25.02 3.29
CA GLU A 343 -38.23 25.14 1.83
C GLU A 343 -37.71 23.86 1.16
N PHE A 344 -36.55 23.36 1.59
CA PHE A 344 -35.99 22.09 1.08
C PHE A 344 -36.95 20.91 1.28
N ILE A 345 -37.52 20.77 2.48
CA ILE A 345 -38.43 19.65 2.82
C ILE A 345 -39.73 19.75 2.00
N ASP A 346 -40.31 20.94 1.88
CA ASP A 346 -41.58 21.16 1.18
C ASP A 346 -41.43 20.93 -0.33
N ASP A 347 -40.36 21.43 -0.93
CA ASP A 347 -40.08 21.25 -2.36
C ASP A 347 -39.74 19.79 -2.69
N LEU A 348 -38.88 19.13 -1.89
CA LEU A 348 -38.57 17.71 -2.11
C LEU A 348 -39.82 16.84 -1.94
N THR A 349 -40.67 17.15 -0.94
CA THR A 349 -41.95 16.45 -0.76
C THR A 349 -42.84 16.60 -1.99
N THR A 350 -42.93 17.83 -2.52
CA THR A 350 -43.69 18.14 -3.73
C THR A 350 -43.15 17.39 -4.94
N GLN A 351 -41.82 17.37 -5.15
CA GLN A 351 -41.19 16.66 -6.26
C GLN A 351 -41.38 15.15 -6.20
N VAL A 352 -41.33 14.53 -5.01
CA VAL A 352 -41.59 13.09 -4.86
C VAL A 352 -43.07 12.77 -5.10
N ASN A 353 -43.99 13.57 -4.56
CA ASN A 353 -45.43 13.39 -4.78
C ASN A 353 -45.81 13.54 -6.27
N ASN A 354 -45.15 14.46 -6.96
CA ASN A 354 -45.31 14.68 -8.40
C ASN A 354 -44.51 13.71 -9.27
N LYS A 355 -43.80 12.74 -8.66
CA LYS A 355 -42.98 11.71 -9.33
C LYS A 355 -41.81 12.26 -10.16
N VAL A 356 -41.36 13.49 -9.88
CA VAL A 356 -40.13 14.07 -10.44
C VAL A 356 -38.92 13.31 -9.90
N ILE A 357 -38.86 13.13 -8.57
CA ILE A 357 -37.87 12.26 -7.92
C ILE A 357 -38.57 10.95 -7.53
N PRO A 358 -38.08 9.78 -7.98
CA PRO A 358 -38.71 8.51 -7.65
C PRO A 358 -38.46 8.12 -6.19
N MET A 359 -39.45 7.50 -5.55
CA MET A 359 -39.33 6.99 -4.17
C MET A 359 -38.13 6.04 -3.98
N SER A 360 -37.73 5.31 -5.02
CA SER A 360 -36.54 4.45 -5.00
C SER A 360 -35.24 5.22 -4.77
N ARG A 361 -35.12 6.47 -5.24
CA ARG A 361 -33.94 7.32 -5.01
C ARG A 361 -33.87 7.76 -3.55
N ILE A 362 -35.00 8.15 -2.99
CA ILE A 362 -35.14 8.50 -1.56
C ILE A 362 -34.84 7.26 -0.69
N ASP A 363 -35.34 6.09 -1.07
CA ASP A 363 -35.07 4.84 -0.35
C ASP A 363 -33.58 4.47 -0.37
N ASP A 364 -32.87 4.64 -1.50
CA ASP A 364 -31.41 4.47 -1.56
C ASP A 364 -30.67 5.44 -0.62
N ALA A 365 -31.04 6.72 -0.64
CA ALA A 365 -30.45 7.75 0.20
C ALA A 365 -30.59 7.41 1.69
N VAL A 366 -31.83 7.14 2.12
CA VAL A 366 -32.15 6.81 3.51
C VAL A 366 -31.52 5.48 3.92
N TYR A 367 -31.49 4.48 3.04
CA TYR A 367 -30.79 3.21 3.31
C TYR A 367 -29.33 3.47 3.67
N ARG A 368 -28.63 4.32 2.91
CA ARG A 368 -27.21 4.63 3.12
C ARG A 368 -26.98 5.40 4.42
N ILE A 369 -27.83 6.39 4.71
CA ILE A 369 -27.78 7.17 5.95
C ILE A 369 -27.98 6.24 7.16
N LEU A 370 -29.05 5.44 7.14
CA LEU A 370 -29.34 4.49 8.22
C LEU A 370 -28.23 3.44 8.38
N ARG A 371 -27.66 2.93 7.27
CA ARG A 371 -26.54 1.99 7.32
C ARG A 371 -25.37 2.57 8.14
N VAL A 372 -24.97 3.81 7.89
CA VAL A 372 -23.88 4.45 8.65
C VAL A 372 -24.26 4.60 10.12
N LYS A 373 -25.47 5.12 10.43
CA LYS A 373 -25.95 5.29 11.81
C LYS A 373 -25.99 3.98 12.60
N PHE A 374 -26.46 2.90 11.99
CA PHE A 374 -26.44 1.58 12.63
C PHE A 374 -25.02 1.01 12.76
N THR A 375 -24.21 1.08 11.69
CA THR A 375 -22.83 0.56 11.72
C THR A 375 -22.00 1.20 12.82
N MET A 376 -22.16 2.50 13.07
CA MET A 376 -21.41 3.21 14.11
C MET A 376 -22.00 3.06 15.53
N GLY A 377 -23.07 2.28 15.69
CA GLY A 377 -23.71 2.04 16.98
C GLY A 377 -24.47 3.26 17.52
N LEU A 378 -24.92 4.18 16.66
CA LEU A 378 -25.60 5.42 17.09
C LEU A 378 -26.99 5.16 17.68
N PHE A 379 -27.64 4.06 17.29
CA PHE A 379 -28.90 3.63 17.90
C PHE A 379 -28.70 3.07 19.31
N GLU A 380 -27.54 2.47 19.57
CA GLU A 380 -27.20 1.91 20.88
C GLU A 380 -26.65 2.98 21.82
N ASN A 381 -25.85 3.91 21.30
CA ASN A 381 -25.20 4.97 22.05
C ASN A 381 -25.49 6.33 21.42
N PRO A 382 -26.74 6.83 21.51
CA PRO A 382 -27.12 8.10 20.89
C PRO A 382 -26.61 9.33 21.66
N TYR A 383 -26.29 9.18 22.94
CA TYR A 383 -25.86 10.28 23.82
C TYR A 383 -24.34 10.34 23.98
N ALA A 384 -23.85 11.52 24.35
CA ALA A 384 -22.46 11.75 24.70
C ALA A 384 -22.03 10.89 25.91
N ASP A 385 -20.78 10.41 25.89
CA ASP A 385 -20.16 9.69 27.00
C ASP A 385 -19.41 10.69 27.90
N PRO A 386 -19.90 10.96 29.13
CA PRO A 386 -19.28 11.94 30.02
C PRO A 386 -17.87 11.53 30.47
N SER A 387 -17.50 10.26 30.38
CA SER A 387 -16.15 9.80 30.74
C SER A 387 -15.06 10.28 29.79
N LEU A 388 -15.44 10.76 28.60
CA LEU A 388 -14.51 11.27 27.59
C LEU A 388 -14.20 12.76 27.73
N ALA A 389 -14.88 13.51 28.61
CA ALA A 389 -14.69 14.96 28.73
C ALA A 389 -13.22 15.36 28.95
N GLY A 390 -12.46 14.56 29.70
CA GLY A 390 -11.04 14.76 29.96
C GLY A 390 -10.09 14.47 28.78
N GLU A 391 -10.60 14.01 27.63
CA GLU A 391 -9.80 13.82 26.42
C GLU A 391 -9.58 15.14 25.64
N LEU A 392 -10.41 16.17 25.87
CA LEU A 392 -10.27 17.48 25.20
C LEU A 392 -8.96 18.16 25.63
N GLY A 393 -8.08 18.47 24.67
CA GLY A 393 -6.83 19.17 24.94
C GLY A 393 -5.83 18.42 25.82
N LYS A 394 -5.92 17.08 25.87
CA LYS A 394 -5.11 16.21 26.71
C LYS A 394 -3.61 16.36 26.41
N GLN A 395 -2.75 16.27 27.43
CA GLN A 395 -1.31 16.50 27.25
C GLN A 395 -0.68 15.51 26.26
N GLU A 396 -1.09 14.25 26.24
CA GLU A 396 -0.59 13.27 25.28
C GLU A 396 -0.92 13.62 23.83
N HIS A 397 -2.09 14.24 23.60
CA HIS A 397 -2.46 14.74 22.27
C HIS A 397 -1.61 15.96 21.88
N ARG A 398 -1.32 16.85 22.84
CA ARG A 398 -0.40 17.98 22.64
C ARG A 398 1.03 17.54 22.36
N GLU A 399 1.55 16.53 23.05
CA GLU A 399 2.87 15.96 22.73
C GLU A 399 2.89 15.31 21.33
N LEU A 400 1.79 14.69 20.92
CA LEU A 400 1.63 14.20 19.54
C LEU A 400 1.57 15.35 18.52
N ALA A 401 0.87 16.45 18.83
CA ALA A 401 0.85 17.64 17.98
C ALA A 401 2.23 18.29 17.90
N ARG A 402 2.98 18.38 19.01
CA ARG A 402 4.38 18.81 19.04
C ARG A 402 5.28 17.90 18.19
N GLU A 403 5.08 16.58 18.24
CA GLU A 403 5.76 15.63 17.34
C GLU A 403 5.46 15.93 15.87
N ALA A 404 4.19 16.19 15.55
CA ALA A 404 3.77 16.51 14.19
C ALA A 404 4.35 17.85 13.72
N VAL A 405 4.37 18.87 14.58
CA VAL A 405 5.02 20.16 14.31
C VAL A 405 6.46 19.91 13.92
N ARG A 406 7.30 19.33 14.78
CA ARG A 406 8.74 19.15 14.48
C ARG A 406 9.03 18.35 13.22
N LYS A 407 8.19 17.35 12.91
CA LYS A 407 8.32 16.54 11.67
C LYS A 407 7.84 17.26 10.41
N SER A 408 6.96 18.25 10.55
CA SER A 408 6.40 19.01 9.42
C SER A 408 7.35 20.09 8.89
N LEU A 409 8.25 20.59 9.74
CA LEU A 409 9.12 21.72 9.42
C LEU A 409 10.14 21.33 8.35
N VAL A 410 10.23 22.14 7.30
CA VAL A 410 11.15 21.92 6.18
C VAL A 410 12.23 22.98 6.21
N LEU A 411 13.48 22.55 6.38
CA LEU A 411 14.64 23.44 6.34
C LEU A 411 15.05 23.68 4.89
N LEU A 412 14.93 24.91 4.42
CA LEU A 412 15.16 25.29 3.03
C LEU A 412 16.53 25.92 2.80
N LYS A 413 17.08 26.57 3.82
CA LYS A 413 18.43 27.13 3.82
C LYS A 413 19.05 27.01 5.20
N ASN A 414 20.35 26.74 5.29
CA ASN A 414 21.07 26.69 6.56
C ASN A 414 22.54 27.11 6.44
N GLY A 415 22.79 28.41 6.39
CA GLY A 415 24.10 29.04 6.20
C GLY A 415 24.22 29.75 4.85
N LYS A 416 25.10 30.77 4.77
CA LYS A 416 25.50 31.41 3.50
C LYS A 416 26.43 30.52 2.66
N SER A 417 27.05 29.50 3.28
CA SER A 417 27.81 28.45 2.62
C SER A 417 27.51 27.10 3.26
N ALA A 418 27.73 26.02 2.51
CA ALA A 418 27.50 24.64 2.99
C ALA A 418 28.37 24.24 4.19
N TYR A 419 29.48 24.96 4.44
CA TYR A 419 30.46 24.62 5.48
C TYR A 419 30.24 25.37 6.81
N SER A 420 29.24 26.25 6.90
CA SER A 420 28.97 27.05 8.09
C SER A 420 27.47 27.12 8.38
N PRO A 421 26.87 25.99 8.83
CA PRO A 421 25.45 25.96 9.19
C PRO A 421 25.17 26.83 10.41
N LEU A 422 24.00 27.50 10.41
CA LEU A 422 23.53 28.28 11.55
C LEU A 422 22.74 27.42 12.54
N LEU A 423 21.87 26.55 12.03
CA LEU A 423 21.07 25.61 12.82
C LEU A 423 21.83 24.29 13.04
N PRO A 424 21.77 23.71 14.26
CA PRO A 424 20.97 24.17 15.40
C PRO A 424 21.61 25.31 16.22
N LEU A 425 20.78 26.27 16.65
CA LEU A 425 21.17 27.41 17.47
C LEU A 425 21.65 26.97 18.87
N PRO A 426 22.62 27.66 19.49
CA PRO A 426 22.99 27.38 20.87
C PRO A 426 21.93 27.89 21.84
N LYS A 427 21.41 27.00 22.71
CA LYS A 427 20.46 27.36 23.78
C LYS A 427 21.02 28.38 24.76
N LYS A 428 22.34 28.36 24.99
CA LYS A 428 23.06 29.33 25.82
C LYS A 428 23.71 30.38 24.92
N ALA A 429 23.26 31.62 25.05
CA ALA A 429 23.78 32.80 24.37
C ALA A 429 23.79 33.97 25.37
N GLY A 430 24.49 35.05 25.05
CA GLY A 430 24.42 36.28 25.85
C GLY A 430 23.08 36.97 25.65
N LYS A 431 22.73 37.26 24.39
CA LYS A 431 21.51 38.00 24.04
C LYS A 431 21.00 37.63 22.65
N ILE A 432 19.71 37.37 22.53
CA ILE A 432 19.06 36.97 21.27
C ILE A 432 17.86 37.86 20.97
N LEU A 433 17.59 38.06 19.68
CA LEU A 433 16.40 38.77 19.20
C LEU A 433 15.37 37.79 18.65
N VAL A 434 14.12 37.92 19.08
CA VAL A 434 12.97 37.30 18.42
C VAL A 434 12.12 38.42 17.83
N ALA A 435 11.81 38.35 16.54
CA ALA A 435 11.09 39.40 15.83
C ALA A 435 10.05 38.84 14.85
N GLY A 436 9.22 39.72 14.32
CA GLY A 436 8.19 39.40 13.32
C GLY A 436 6.79 39.20 13.91
N SER A 437 5.79 39.48 13.09
CA SER A 437 4.36 39.49 13.40
C SER A 437 3.79 38.13 13.84
N HIS A 438 4.49 37.04 13.55
CA HIS A 438 4.05 35.67 13.85
C HIS A 438 4.77 35.07 15.06
N ALA A 439 5.72 35.78 15.67
CA ALA A 439 6.52 35.23 16.76
C ALA A 439 5.70 34.97 18.02
N ASP A 440 4.80 35.89 18.38
CA ASP A 440 3.95 35.79 19.58
C ASP A 440 2.45 35.88 19.26
N ASN A 441 2.02 35.13 18.25
CA ASN A 441 0.63 35.13 17.79
C ASN A 441 0.13 33.70 17.54
N LEU A 442 -0.61 33.16 18.51
CA LEU A 442 -1.12 31.79 18.48
C LEU A 442 -2.11 31.58 17.34
N GLY A 443 -2.98 32.56 17.10
CA GLY A 443 -3.94 32.53 16.01
C GLY A 443 -3.28 32.40 14.64
N PHE A 444 -2.22 33.18 14.40
CA PHE A 444 -1.48 33.15 13.14
C PHE A 444 -0.75 31.82 12.89
N GLN A 445 -0.16 31.20 13.92
CA GLN A 445 0.46 29.87 13.74
C GLN A 445 -0.55 28.73 13.59
N CYS A 446 -1.82 28.92 13.97
CA CYS A 446 -2.89 27.94 13.74
C CYS A 446 -3.52 28.07 12.35
N GLY A 447 -3.71 29.30 11.86
CA GLY A 447 -4.31 29.58 10.56
C GLY A 447 -5.84 29.45 10.54
N GLY A 448 -6.41 29.26 9.34
CA GLY A 448 -7.85 29.08 9.15
C GLY A 448 -8.39 27.84 9.84
N TRP A 449 -9.73 27.74 9.94
CA TRP A 449 -10.41 26.67 10.64
C TRP A 449 -10.00 26.50 12.11
N THR A 450 -9.60 27.57 12.79
CA THR A 450 -9.27 27.52 14.23
C THR A 450 -10.19 28.47 14.98
N ILE A 451 -11.10 27.90 15.78
CA ILE A 451 -12.12 28.56 16.62
C ILE A 451 -13.19 29.29 15.81
N THR A 452 -12.80 30.10 14.82
CA THR A 452 -13.67 30.70 13.82
C THR A 452 -13.38 30.11 12.44
N TRP A 453 -14.30 30.28 11.49
CA TRP A 453 -14.13 29.80 10.12
C TRP A 453 -12.83 30.27 9.46
N GLN A 454 -12.61 31.59 9.43
CA GLN A 454 -11.41 32.19 8.83
C GLN A 454 -10.17 32.07 9.73
N GLY A 455 -10.33 31.62 10.97
CA GLY A 455 -9.36 31.86 12.03
C GLY A 455 -9.34 33.33 12.47
N GLN A 456 -8.51 33.65 13.46
CA GLN A 456 -8.33 35.01 13.94
C GLN A 456 -6.90 35.21 14.43
N GLY A 457 -6.41 36.45 14.42
CA GLY A 457 -5.11 36.79 14.99
C GLY A 457 -5.15 37.02 16.50
N GLY A 458 -3.97 37.02 17.12
CA GLY A 458 -3.76 37.31 18.53
C GLY A 458 -3.66 36.06 19.40
N ASN A 459 -3.61 36.30 20.71
CA ASN A 459 -3.54 35.26 21.75
C ASN A 459 -4.81 35.21 22.59
N ASP A 460 -5.52 36.34 22.70
CA ASP A 460 -6.76 36.44 23.45
C ASP A 460 -7.91 35.79 22.67
N ASN A 461 -8.75 35.01 23.37
CA ASN A 461 -9.94 34.37 22.80
C ASN A 461 -9.71 33.41 21.62
N VAL A 462 -8.46 33.02 21.33
CA VAL A 462 -8.14 31.96 20.37
C VAL A 462 -8.30 30.60 21.09
N THR A 463 -7.25 30.05 21.69
CA THR A 463 -7.32 28.76 22.40
C THR A 463 -6.13 28.60 23.36
N ALA A 464 -6.01 27.45 24.02
CA ALA A 464 -4.83 27.10 24.80
C ALA A 464 -3.73 26.51 23.91
N GLY A 465 -2.53 27.08 23.99
CA GLY A 465 -1.35 26.64 23.25
C GLY A 465 -0.09 27.38 23.67
N THR A 466 1.00 27.13 22.96
CA THR A 466 2.31 27.76 23.17
C THR A 466 2.72 28.49 21.90
N THR A 467 2.93 29.81 21.99
CA THR A 467 3.47 30.61 20.88
C THR A 467 4.94 30.25 20.63
N ILE A 468 5.44 30.54 19.42
CA ILE A 468 6.86 30.31 19.09
C ILE A 468 7.78 31.13 20.02
N LEU A 469 7.43 32.38 20.36
CA LEU A 469 8.17 33.20 21.34
C LEU A 469 8.20 32.53 22.71
N SER A 470 7.05 32.06 23.20
CA SER A 470 6.97 31.39 24.51
C SER A 470 7.80 30.10 24.53
N ALA A 471 7.76 29.33 23.45
CA ALA A 471 8.59 28.14 23.26
C ALA A 471 10.08 28.45 23.21
N ILE A 472 10.50 29.56 22.58
CA ILE A 472 11.90 29.98 22.58
C ILE A 472 12.33 30.34 24.01
N LYS A 473 11.55 31.16 24.71
CA LYS A 473 11.82 31.58 26.10
C LYS A 473 11.94 30.38 27.06
N SER A 474 11.14 29.33 26.88
CA SER A 474 11.21 28.12 27.70
C SER A 474 12.39 27.20 27.35
N THR A 475 12.94 27.31 26.14
CA THR A 475 13.97 26.39 25.62
C THR A 475 15.40 26.88 25.85
N VAL A 476 15.62 28.20 25.84
CA VAL A 476 16.96 28.78 26.03
C VAL A 476 17.44 28.63 27.48
N ASP A 477 18.76 28.71 27.68
CA ASP A 477 19.36 28.73 29.01
C ASP A 477 18.83 29.93 29.80
N PRO A 478 18.49 29.81 31.10
CA PRO A 478 18.01 30.93 31.92
C PRO A 478 18.93 32.15 31.93
N SER A 479 20.21 32.02 31.61
CA SER A 479 21.14 33.14 31.48
C SER A 479 21.03 33.90 30.16
N THR A 480 20.29 33.38 29.17
CA THR A 480 20.15 33.97 27.83
C THR A 480 19.10 35.07 27.85
N GLN A 481 19.48 36.30 27.55
CA GLN A 481 18.52 37.40 27.44
C GLN A 481 17.75 37.30 26.11
N VAL A 482 16.43 37.11 26.18
CA VAL A 482 15.54 37.12 25.01
C VAL A 482 14.87 38.49 24.88
N VAL A 483 15.20 39.22 23.83
CA VAL A 483 14.51 40.46 23.46
C VAL A 483 13.46 40.14 22.40
N TYR A 484 12.22 40.55 22.64
CA TYR A 484 11.14 40.46 21.66
C TYR A 484 10.81 41.86 21.11
N SER A 485 10.76 41.98 19.80
CA SER A 485 10.24 43.18 19.12
C SER A 485 9.59 42.76 17.82
N GLU A 486 8.28 42.93 17.70
CA GLU A 486 7.51 42.50 16.52
C GLU A 486 8.06 43.15 15.23
N SER A 487 8.27 44.46 15.26
CA SER A 487 8.88 45.25 14.18
C SER A 487 10.01 46.11 14.78
N PRO A 488 11.26 45.61 14.81
CA PRO A 488 12.36 46.28 15.49
C PRO A 488 12.77 47.56 14.77
N ASP A 489 12.90 48.64 15.54
CA ASP A 489 13.41 49.93 15.06
C ASP A 489 14.94 50.00 15.08
N ALA A 490 15.50 51.14 14.66
CA ALA A 490 16.95 51.36 14.64
C ALA A 490 17.61 51.25 16.03
N THR A 491 16.88 51.54 17.11
CA THR A 491 17.39 51.43 18.48
C THR A 491 17.55 49.97 18.87
N VAL A 492 16.52 49.15 18.61
CA VAL A 492 16.56 47.70 18.90
C VAL A 492 17.63 47.03 18.06
N LEU A 493 17.76 47.38 16.77
CA LEU A 493 18.75 46.81 15.85
C LEU A 493 20.19 47.28 16.11
N GLY A 494 20.38 48.42 16.78
CA GLY A 494 21.70 48.94 17.15
C GLY A 494 22.39 48.19 18.29
N ASP A 495 21.67 47.28 18.96
CA ASP A 495 22.19 46.45 20.05
C ASP A 495 22.92 45.18 19.53
N LYS A 496 23.74 44.55 20.38
CA LYS A 496 24.53 43.37 20.01
C LYS A 496 23.80 42.08 20.37
N TYR A 497 23.36 41.35 19.35
CA TYR A 497 22.75 40.02 19.47
C TYR A 497 23.66 38.91 18.92
N ASP A 498 23.64 37.74 19.54
CA ASP A 498 24.36 36.56 19.04
C ASP A 498 23.71 35.98 17.79
N TYR A 499 22.38 36.00 17.73
CA TYR A 499 21.55 35.64 16.57
C TYR A 499 20.12 36.17 16.73
N ALA A 500 19.37 36.17 15.62
CA ALA A 500 17.97 36.54 15.58
C ALA A 500 17.08 35.41 15.01
N ILE A 501 15.86 35.30 15.51
CA ILE A 501 14.79 34.44 14.97
C ILE A 501 13.66 35.35 14.50
N VAL A 502 13.40 35.38 13.20
CA VAL A 502 12.36 36.19 12.56
C VAL A 502 11.21 35.28 12.16
N VAL A 503 10.03 35.49 12.73
CA VAL A 503 8.83 34.67 12.46
C VAL A 503 7.79 35.54 11.78
N VAL A 504 7.51 35.26 10.51
CA VAL A 504 6.60 36.04 9.66
C VAL A 504 5.76 35.11 8.79
N GLY A 505 4.72 35.60 8.12
CA GLY A 505 3.83 34.70 7.40
C GLY A 505 2.53 35.28 6.88
N GLU A 506 1.65 34.41 6.39
CA GLU A 506 0.27 34.75 6.04
C GLU A 506 -0.59 34.92 7.32
N PRO A 507 -1.56 35.85 7.35
CA PRO A 507 -2.64 35.79 8.33
C PRO A 507 -3.54 34.56 8.08
N PRO A 508 -4.39 34.17 9.04
CA PRO A 508 -5.40 33.13 8.84
C PRO A 508 -6.36 33.43 7.67
N TYR A 509 -6.71 32.40 6.93
CA TYR A 509 -7.73 32.42 5.87
C TYR A 509 -8.34 31.04 5.67
N ALA A 510 -9.54 30.99 5.10
CA ALA A 510 -10.17 29.76 4.63
C ALA A 510 -10.94 30.01 3.34
N GLU A 511 -10.90 29.02 2.44
CA GLU A 511 -11.71 29.01 1.21
C GLU A 511 -11.44 30.21 0.31
N THR A 512 -12.48 30.83 -0.25
CA THR A 512 -12.36 31.93 -1.21
C THR A 512 -11.58 33.13 -0.68
N PHE A 513 -11.62 33.39 0.64
CA PHE A 513 -10.86 34.49 1.24
C PHE A 513 -9.34 34.24 1.22
N GLY A 514 -8.93 32.99 1.03
CA GLY A 514 -7.54 32.62 0.83
C GLY A 514 -7.08 32.63 -0.63
N ASP A 515 -7.97 32.80 -1.61
CA ASP A 515 -7.56 32.84 -3.01
C ASP A 515 -6.65 34.05 -3.24
N ASN A 516 -5.45 33.81 -3.73
CA ASN A 516 -4.44 34.86 -3.85
C ASN A 516 -3.56 34.63 -5.09
N LEU A 517 -3.62 35.57 -6.04
CA LEU A 517 -2.85 35.53 -7.28
C LEU A 517 -1.40 35.98 -7.14
N ASN A 518 -1.05 36.75 -6.11
CA ASN A 518 0.30 37.30 -5.93
C ASN A 518 1.20 36.45 -5.02
N LEU A 519 0.61 35.71 -4.08
CA LEU A 519 1.30 34.83 -3.13
C LEU A 519 2.53 35.48 -2.45
N THR A 520 2.47 36.77 -2.12
CA THR A 520 3.55 37.49 -1.44
C THR A 520 3.38 37.46 0.08
N ILE A 521 4.49 37.48 0.84
CA ILE A 521 4.46 37.65 2.30
C ILE A 521 3.91 39.06 2.62
N PRO A 522 2.87 39.20 3.46
CA PRO A 522 2.34 40.50 3.89
C PRO A 522 3.34 41.34 4.70
N GLU A 523 3.18 42.67 4.65
CA GLU A 523 3.89 43.59 5.55
C GLU A 523 3.11 43.79 6.87
N PRO A 524 3.78 44.02 8.02
CA PRO A 524 5.23 43.95 8.22
C PRO A 524 5.75 42.50 8.17
N GLY A 525 6.71 42.24 7.27
CA GLY A 525 7.26 40.90 7.06
C GLY A 525 8.53 40.96 6.23
N PRO A 526 8.44 41.23 4.92
CA PRO A 526 9.62 41.49 4.09
C PRO A 526 10.53 42.59 4.65
N SER A 527 9.97 43.71 5.11
CA SER A 527 10.73 44.78 5.75
C SER A 527 11.49 44.32 6.99
N VAL A 528 10.87 43.50 7.84
CA VAL A 528 11.48 42.92 9.06
C VAL A 528 12.59 41.92 8.72
N ILE A 529 12.35 41.05 7.73
CA ILE A 529 13.40 40.13 7.22
C ILE A 529 14.61 40.95 6.78
N GLN A 530 14.40 41.99 5.96
CA GLN A 530 15.50 42.78 5.43
C GLN A 530 16.25 43.56 6.51
N SER A 531 15.55 44.20 7.46
CA SER A 531 16.20 45.02 8.49
C SER A 531 16.98 44.17 9.50
N VAL A 532 16.39 43.06 9.97
CA VAL A 532 17.01 42.17 10.96
C VAL A 532 18.17 41.38 10.35
N CYS A 533 17.95 40.69 9.22
CA CYS A 533 18.94 39.79 8.63
C CYS A 533 20.15 40.50 8.01
N LYS A 534 20.04 41.80 7.72
CA LYS A 534 21.19 42.63 7.34
C LYS A 534 22.10 42.93 8.53
N THR A 535 21.56 42.94 9.74
CA THR A 535 22.24 43.45 10.94
C THR A 535 22.77 42.33 11.83
N VAL A 536 22.03 41.22 11.92
CA VAL A 536 22.33 40.07 12.79
C VAL A 536 22.13 38.77 12.00
N LYS A 537 22.93 37.73 12.29
CA LYS A 537 22.69 36.40 11.73
C LYS A 537 21.28 35.94 12.06
N CYS A 538 20.48 35.64 11.05
CA CYS A 538 19.04 35.41 11.24
C CYS A 538 18.57 34.04 10.75
N VAL A 539 17.64 33.46 11.49
CA VAL A 539 16.80 32.35 11.03
C VAL A 539 15.42 32.93 10.72
N VAL A 540 14.95 32.78 9.48
CA VAL A 540 13.57 33.11 9.13
C VAL A 540 12.71 31.86 9.21
N VAL A 541 11.66 31.92 10.02
CA VAL A 541 10.61 30.91 10.15
C VAL A 541 9.35 31.44 9.47
N LEU A 542 8.96 30.83 8.35
CA LEU A 542 7.78 31.24 7.59
C LEU A 542 6.56 30.41 7.96
N ILE A 543 5.52 31.08 8.46
CA ILE A 543 4.20 30.53 8.73
C ILE A 543 3.33 30.77 7.50
N SER A 544 2.87 29.71 6.84
CA SER A 544 2.11 29.83 5.59
C SER A 544 1.30 28.58 5.30
N GLY A 545 0.16 28.74 4.63
CA GLY A 545 -0.64 27.60 4.18
C GLY A 545 -0.06 26.92 2.93
N ARG A 546 0.98 27.50 2.31
CA ARG A 546 1.43 27.20 0.96
C ARG A 546 2.78 27.89 0.66
N PRO A 547 3.49 27.49 -0.41
CA PRO A 547 4.64 28.24 -0.91
C PRO A 547 4.28 29.69 -1.26
N LEU A 548 5.17 30.63 -0.94
CA LEU A 548 5.04 32.06 -1.22
C LEU A 548 6.25 32.58 -2.01
N VAL A 549 6.14 33.79 -2.57
CA VAL A 549 7.25 34.52 -3.17
C VAL A 549 8.30 34.82 -2.09
N VAL A 550 9.44 34.14 -2.17
CA VAL A 550 10.55 34.31 -1.21
C VAL A 550 11.89 34.60 -1.87
N GLU A 551 12.03 34.35 -3.18
CA GLU A 551 13.27 34.51 -3.94
C GLU A 551 13.99 35.85 -3.66
N PRO A 552 13.31 37.02 -3.61
CA PRO A 552 13.98 38.31 -3.32
C PRO A 552 14.67 38.39 -1.95
N TYR A 553 14.26 37.56 -1.00
CA TYR A 553 14.70 37.62 0.39
C TYR A 553 15.67 36.49 0.76
N VAL A 554 15.68 35.38 0.00
CA VAL A 554 16.53 34.20 0.28
C VAL A 554 18.00 34.58 0.41
N GLY A 555 18.49 35.55 -0.35
CA GLY A 555 19.88 36.03 -0.26
C GLY A 555 20.23 36.67 1.09
N ALA A 556 19.28 37.33 1.75
CA ALA A 556 19.48 38.00 3.03
C ALA A 556 19.44 37.03 4.22
N MET A 557 18.67 35.94 4.13
CA MET A 557 18.48 34.98 5.22
C MET A 557 19.71 34.11 5.43
N ASP A 558 20.17 33.89 6.67
CA ASP A 558 21.20 32.87 6.93
C ASP A 558 20.59 31.47 6.96
N ALA A 559 19.44 31.29 7.62
CA ALA A 559 18.66 30.06 7.56
C ALA A 559 17.17 30.35 7.27
N PHE A 560 16.51 29.43 6.58
CA PHE A 560 15.11 29.56 6.18
C PHE A 560 14.35 28.27 6.45
N VAL A 561 13.26 28.37 7.22
CA VAL A 561 12.42 27.25 7.63
C VAL A 561 10.99 27.52 7.17
N ALA A 562 10.41 26.59 6.39
CA ALA A 562 8.97 26.57 6.17
C ALA A 562 8.31 25.81 7.31
N ALA A 563 7.52 26.52 8.11
CA ALA A 563 6.83 25.98 9.28
C ALA A 563 5.36 25.64 9.04
N TRP A 564 4.86 25.96 7.84
CA TRP A 564 3.47 25.76 7.45
C TRP A 564 2.50 26.48 8.42
N LEU A 565 1.41 25.82 8.81
CA LEU A 565 0.53 26.24 9.90
C LEU A 565 0.63 25.19 11.02
N PRO A 566 1.55 25.35 11.99
CA PRO A 566 1.91 24.30 12.94
C PRO A 566 0.86 24.01 14.03
N GLY A 567 -0.16 24.84 14.22
CA GLY A 567 -1.18 24.62 15.27
C GLY A 567 -0.74 25.10 16.65
N THR A 568 -1.23 24.49 17.74
CA THR A 568 -1.07 25.04 19.09
C THR A 568 0.30 24.82 19.72
N GLU A 569 1.11 23.90 19.20
CA GLU A 569 2.29 23.40 19.90
C GLU A 569 3.59 24.00 19.34
N GLY A 570 3.77 25.33 19.51
CA GLY A 570 4.93 26.09 19.03
C GLY A 570 6.28 25.58 19.56
N GLN A 571 6.26 24.80 20.65
CA GLN A 571 7.44 24.10 21.17
C GLN A 571 8.08 23.16 20.14
N GLY A 572 7.31 22.57 19.22
CA GLY A 572 7.86 21.74 18.15
C GLY A 572 8.75 22.51 17.17
N VAL A 573 8.59 23.84 17.07
CA VAL A 573 9.49 24.72 16.31
C VAL A 573 10.81 24.89 17.05
N ALA A 574 10.76 25.21 18.35
CA ALA A 574 11.96 25.37 19.17
C ALA A 574 12.78 24.06 19.26
N ASP A 575 12.11 22.91 19.34
CA ASP A 575 12.72 21.57 19.39
C ASP A 575 13.78 21.35 18.30
N VAL A 576 13.53 21.80 17.07
CA VAL A 576 14.46 21.62 15.94
C VAL A 576 15.38 22.82 15.72
N LEU A 577 14.94 24.04 16.05
CA LEU A 577 15.78 25.23 15.96
C LEU A 577 16.97 25.13 16.91
N PHE A 578 16.78 24.59 18.11
CA PHE A 578 17.82 24.42 19.13
C PHE A 578 18.46 23.02 19.15
N GLY A 579 18.02 22.13 18.26
CA GLY A 579 18.65 20.84 18.02
C GLY A 579 18.37 19.77 19.08
N ASP A 580 17.24 19.83 19.78
CA ASP A 580 16.75 18.67 20.55
C ASP A 580 16.36 17.53 19.59
N TYR A 581 15.86 17.90 18.42
CA TYR A 581 15.59 17.02 17.30
C TYR A 581 16.21 17.57 16.00
N GLY A 582 16.38 16.69 15.02
CA GLY A 582 16.81 17.06 13.67
C GLY A 582 15.63 17.47 12.78
N PHE A 583 15.86 18.38 11.83
CA PHE A 583 14.91 18.61 10.73
C PHE A 583 14.79 17.36 9.87
N THR A 584 13.55 16.95 9.58
CA THR A 584 13.24 15.76 8.78
C THR A 584 12.19 15.99 7.69
N GLY A 585 11.43 17.09 7.78
CA GLY A 585 10.36 17.40 6.83
C GLY A 585 10.88 17.58 5.41
N LYS A 586 10.05 17.18 4.45
CA LYS A 586 10.30 17.31 3.01
C LYS A 586 9.14 18.02 2.35
N LEU A 587 9.42 19.01 1.49
CA LEU A 587 8.41 19.75 0.75
C LEU A 587 7.36 18.82 0.14
N SER A 588 6.11 18.94 0.58
CA SER A 588 4.94 18.26 0.01
C SER A 588 4.37 18.98 -1.21
N ARG A 589 4.95 20.12 -1.55
CA ARG A 589 4.61 20.99 -2.68
C ARG A 589 5.87 21.57 -3.30
N THR A 590 5.82 21.83 -4.58
CA THR A 590 6.83 22.58 -5.31
C THR A 590 6.86 24.03 -4.84
N TRP A 591 8.04 24.58 -4.58
CA TRP A 591 8.22 26.00 -4.30
C TRP A 591 8.60 26.73 -5.57
N PHE A 592 7.72 27.63 -6.05
CA PHE A 592 7.95 28.40 -7.27
C PHE A 592 8.93 29.56 -7.06
N LYS A 593 9.56 30.04 -8.15
CA LYS A 593 10.37 31.26 -8.17
C LYS A 593 9.48 32.49 -8.30
N SER A 594 8.61 32.49 -9.32
CA SER A 594 7.58 33.50 -9.58
C SER A 594 6.20 32.85 -9.71
N VAL A 595 5.15 33.60 -9.36
CA VAL A 595 3.75 33.18 -9.57
C VAL A 595 3.39 32.99 -11.05
N ASP A 596 4.14 33.59 -11.96
CA ASP A 596 3.96 33.43 -13.41
C ASP A 596 4.23 31.99 -13.89
N GLN A 597 4.94 31.19 -13.08
CA GLN A 597 5.18 29.78 -13.37
C GLN A 597 3.93 28.91 -13.10
N LEU A 598 2.92 29.43 -12.39
CA LEU A 598 1.81 28.63 -11.90
C LEU A 598 0.71 28.43 -12.96
N PRO A 599 0.14 27.21 -13.07
CA PRO A 599 0.45 26.03 -12.27
C PRO A 599 1.73 25.31 -12.72
N MET A 600 2.55 24.89 -11.74
CA MET A 600 3.76 24.09 -11.95
C MET A 600 3.90 23.08 -10.81
N ASN A 601 3.95 21.81 -11.17
CA ASN A 601 3.99 20.69 -10.23
C ASN A 601 5.04 19.67 -10.65
N VAL A 602 5.46 18.82 -9.71
CA VAL A 602 6.39 17.73 -10.00
C VAL A 602 5.87 16.84 -11.14
N GLY A 603 6.73 16.59 -12.12
CA GLY A 603 6.42 15.82 -13.33
C GLY A 603 6.02 16.65 -14.56
N ASP A 604 5.79 17.96 -14.40
CA ASP A 604 5.49 18.84 -15.54
C ASP A 604 6.73 19.04 -16.45
N LYS A 605 6.53 19.27 -17.75
CA LYS A 605 7.63 19.47 -18.71
C LYS A 605 8.41 20.76 -18.45
N HIS A 606 7.73 21.80 -17.95
CA HIS A 606 8.29 23.12 -17.65
C HIS A 606 8.70 23.28 -16.18
N TYR A 607 9.08 22.18 -15.52
CA TYR A 607 9.37 22.17 -14.09
C TYR A 607 10.70 22.87 -13.73
N ASP A 608 10.61 24.13 -13.29
CA ASP A 608 11.74 24.97 -12.88
C ASP A 608 11.53 25.63 -11.50
N PRO A 609 11.55 24.84 -10.41
CA PRO A 609 11.23 25.35 -9.08
C PRO A 609 12.40 26.10 -8.42
N LEU A 610 12.07 26.97 -7.45
CA LEU A 610 13.05 27.52 -6.50
C LEU A 610 13.54 26.44 -5.54
N PHE A 611 12.60 25.68 -4.98
CA PHE A 611 12.88 24.46 -4.21
C PHE A 611 11.99 23.34 -4.74
N PRO A 612 12.57 22.23 -5.24
CA PRO A 612 11.79 21.16 -5.85
C PRO A 612 10.95 20.40 -4.82
N PHE A 613 9.90 19.74 -5.28
CA PHE A 613 9.14 18.79 -4.48
C PHE A 613 10.06 17.77 -3.83
N GLY A 614 9.80 17.43 -2.56
CA GLY A 614 10.65 16.52 -1.79
C GLY A 614 11.96 17.15 -1.28
N PHE A 615 12.25 18.42 -1.57
CA PHE A 615 13.40 19.11 -0.99
C PHE A 615 13.24 19.35 0.51
N GLY A 616 14.35 19.40 1.23
CA GLY A 616 14.39 19.68 2.67
C GLY A 616 15.73 19.26 3.24
N LEU A 617 16.50 20.22 3.73
CA LEU A 617 17.76 19.97 4.44
C LEU A 617 17.49 19.29 5.78
N THR A 618 18.48 18.58 6.29
CA THR A 618 18.40 17.87 7.56
C THR A 618 19.43 18.40 8.54
N THR A 619 19.13 18.36 9.83
CA THR A 619 20.10 18.58 10.90
C THR A 619 20.19 17.34 11.78
N GLN A 620 21.31 17.19 12.48
CA GLN A 620 21.45 16.17 13.52
C GLN A 620 21.13 16.81 14.89
N PRO A 621 20.50 16.07 15.82
CA PRO A 621 20.35 16.54 17.20
C PRO A 621 21.70 16.91 17.82
N ARG A 622 21.76 17.98 18.62
CA ARG A 622 22.93 18.27 19.46
C ARG A 622 23.08 17.12 20.44
N LYS A 623 24.23 16.43 20.43
CA LYS A 623 24.58 15.50 21.51
C LYS A 623 24.53 16.29 22.82
N MET A 624 23.63 15.93 23.74
CA MET A 624 23.71 16.43 25.11
C MET A 624 25.10 16.07 25.64
N ALA A 625 25.93 17.08 25.88
CA ALA A 625 27.02 16.91 26.83
C ALA A 625 26.37 16.52 28.16
N SER A 626 26.63 15.31 28.63
CA SER A 626 26.09 14.80 29.88
C SER A 626 26.60 15.65 31.04
N LEU A 627 25.81 16.64 31.47
CA LEU A 627 26.03 17.32 32.74
C LEU A 627 24.76 17.22 33.59
N LEU A 628 24.84 16.27 34.54
CA LEU A 628 24.19 16.23 35.85
C LEU A 628 22.71 16.64 35.96
N LYS A 629 21.84 15.64 35.95
CA LYS A 629 20.84 15.44 37.01
C LYS A 629 20.79 13.95 37.39
N PHE A 630 21.83 13.52 38.12
CA PHE A 630 21.80 12.31 38.93
C PHE A 630 22.07 12.75 40.37
N THR A 631 21.04 13.29 41.01
CA THR A 631 21.01 13.51 42.45
C THR A 631 19.72 12.90 42.94
N PHE A 632 19.70 11.58 43.02
CA PHE A 632 19.01 10.72 43.98
C PHE A 632 19.21 9.28 43.47
N VAL A 633 19.49 8.36 44.37
CA VAL A 633 19.92 6.96 44.12
C VAL A 633 21.41 6.80 43.80
N LEU A 634 22.26 7.22 44.76
CA LEU A 634 23.53 6.54 45.00
C LEU A 634 23.68 6.30 46.51
N LEU A 635 22.93 5.32 47.01
CA LEU A 635 23.32 4.54 48.17
C LEU A 635 23.12 3.08 47.75
N PHE A 636 24.23 2.34 47.74
CA PHE A 636 24.45 0.96 47.30
C PHE A 636 25.32 0.78 46.04
N CYS A 637 26.41 0.07 46.28
CA CYS A 637 27.33 -0.57 45.33
C CYS A 637 28.47 0.29 44.78
N LEU A 638 29.40 0.61 45.70
CA LEU A 638 30.82 0.40 45.41
C LEU A 638 31.09 -1.10 45.23
N VAL A 639 32.02 -1.41 44.31
CA VAL A 639 32.64 -2.71 43.98
C VAL A 639 31.96 -3.56 42.89
N ALA A 640 32.44 -3.44 41.64
CA ALA A 640 32.69 -4.56 40.69
C ALA A 640 33.28 -4.07 39.33
N PRO A 641 34.11 -4.88 38.63
CA PRO A 641 34.93 -4.45 37.49
C PRO A 641 34.28 -4.62 36.10
N GLY A 642 34.69 -3.80 35.12
CA GLY A 642 34.57 -4.06 33.68
C GLY A 642 33.18 -3.87 33.03
N ARG A 643 32.79 -2.64 32.65
CA ARG A 643 31.62 -2.43 31.78
C ARG A 643 31.98 -2.67 30.31
N THR A 644 31.55 -3.82 29.78
CA THR A 644 31.35 -4.06 28.36
C THR A 644 30.39 -3.00 27.79
N GLN A 645 30.76 -2.40 26.65
CA GLN A 645 29.93 -1.42 25.96
C GLN A 645 28.64 -2.10 25.47
N TYR A 646 27.48 -1.66 25.94
CA TYR A 646 26.19 -2.20 25.53
C TYR A 646 25.96 -1.97 24.02
N LEU A 647 25.87 -3.06 23.25
CA LEU A 647 25.69 -3.05 21.79
C LEU A 647 24.20 -3.24 21.47
N LYS A 648 23.48 -2.15 21.17
CA LYS A 648 22.04 -2.18 20.93
C LYS A 648 21.68 -3.10 19.77
N TYR A 649 22.50 -3.14 18.72
CA TYR A 649 22.24 -4.02 17.57
C TYR A 649 22.27 -5.51 17.92
N LYS A 650 22.95 -5.91 19.00
CA LYS A 650 22.97 -7.29 19.50
C LYS A 650 21.84 -7.59 20.49
N ASP A 651 21.09 -6.59 20.94
CA ASP A 651 19.98 -6.79 21.87
C ASP A 651 18.68 -7.04 21.10
N PRO A 652 18.12 -8.27 21.13
CA PRO A 652 16.91 -8.63 20.41
C PRO A 652 15.65 -7.94 20.97
N THR A 653 15.70 -7.36 22.17
CA THR A 653 14.58 -6.61 22.76
C THR A 653 14.43 -5.22 22.17
N GLN A 654 15.46 -4.70 21.48
CA GLN A 654 15.41 -3.40 20.85
C GLN A 654 14.63 -3.45 19.51
N PRO A 655 13.90 -2.39 19.15
CA PRO A 655 13.26 -2.32 17.84
C PRO A 655 14.27 -2.48 16.71
N ILE A 656 13.92 -3.24 15.65
CA ILE A 656 14.81 -3.47 14.49
C ILE A 656 15.38 -2.17 13.93
N THR A 657 14.59 -1.09 13.88
CA THR A 657 15.06 0.24 13.41
C THR A 657 16.17 0.82 14.27
N VAL A 658 16.10 0.65 15.60
CA VAL A 658 17.13 1.08 16.55
C VAL A 658 18.39 0.23 16.38
N ARG A 659 18.22 -1.09 16.18
CA ARG A 659 19.32 -2.03 15.98
C ARG A 659 20.09 -1.75 14.69
N ILE A 660 19.38 -1.51 13.58
CA ILE A 660 19.99 -1.10 12.32
C ILE A 660 20.73 0.23 12.47
N SER A 661 20.11 1.22 13.12
CA SER A 661 20.74 2.55 13.29
C SER A 661 22.03 2.47 14.11
N ASP A 662 22.03 1.68 15.20
CA ASP A 662 23.25 1.44 16.01
C ASP A 662 24.33 0.72 15.18
N LEU A 663 23.96 -0.34 14.44
CA LEU A 663 24.91 -1.08 13.60
C LEU A 663 25.48 -0.19 12.48
N LEU A 664 24.63 0.49 11.71
CA LEU A 664 25.02 1.34 10.59
C LEU A 664 25.95 2.49 11.04
N SER A 665 25.73 3.02 12.25
CA SER A 665 26.59 4.06 12.84
C SER A 665 28.00 3.58 13.22
N ARG A 666 28.18 2.26 13.35
CA ARG A 666 29.46 1.61 13.73
C ARG A 666 30.22 1.08 12.52
N MET A 667 29.57 0.98 11.37
CA MET A 667 30.15 0.44 10.15
C MET A 667 31.08 1.45 9.48
N THR A 668 32.24 0.98 9.03
CA THR A 668 33.13 1.71 8.12
C THR A 668 32.54 1.75 6.71
N LEU A 669 33.09 2.59 5.83
CA LEU A 669 32.70 2.60 4.41
C LEU A 669 32.94 1.24 3.76
N SER A 670 34.10 0.61 4.01
CA SER A 670 34.43 -0.70 3.45
C SER A 670 33.47 -1.79 3.94
N GLU A 671 33.08 -1.77 5.21
CA GLU A 671 32.07 -2.71 5.73
C GLU A 671 30.70 -2.48 5.07
N LYS A 672 30.30 -1.22 4.82
CA LYS A 672 29.04 -0.88 4.14
C LYS A 672 29.03 -1.36 2.69
N ILE A 673 30.10 -1.09 1.94
CA ILE A 673 30.25 -1.55 0.56
C ILE A 673 30.32 -3.08 0.49
N GLY A 674 31.01 -3.71 1.45
CA GLY A 674 31.00 -5.17 1.61
C GLY A 674 29.58 -5.72 1.73
N GLN A 675 28.73 -5.09 2.54
CA GLN A 675 27.32 -5.49 2.68
C GLN A 675 26.50 -5.34 1.39
N MET A 676 26.89 -4.45 0.47
CA MET A 676 26.27 -4.29 -0.85
C MET A 676 26.81 -5.28 -1.90
N THR A 677 27.73 -6.15 -1.52
CA THR A 677 28.36 -7.11 -2.43
C THR A 677 27.85 -8.52 -2.16
N GLN A 678 27.32 -9.16 -3.19
CA GLN A 678 27.09 -10.60 -3.23
C GLN A 678 28.14 -11.26 -4.13
N ILE A 679 28.73 -12.37 -3.69
CA ILE A 679 29.73 -13.12 -4.46
C ILE A 679 29.30 -14.58 -4.65
N GLU A 680 29.86 -15.24 -5.66
CA GLU A 680 29.61 -16.66 -5.95
C GLU A 680 30.18 -17.56 -4.83
N ARG A 681 29.65 -18.79 -4.72
CA ARG A 681 30.07 -19.80 -3.74
C ARG A 681 31.58 -20.08 -3.80
N ALA A 682 32.18 -20.14 -4.99
CA ALA A 682 33.59 -20.43 -5.21
C ALA A 682 34.50 -19.29 -4.76
N ASP A 683 34.07 -18.03 -4.91
CA ASP A 683 34.83 -16.85 -4.49
C ASP A 683 34.71 -16.55 -2.99
N ALA A 684 33.68 -17.10 -2.35
CA ALA A 684 33.38 -16.92 -0.94
C ALA A 684 34.26 -17.78 0.00
N THR A 685 35.59 -17.59 -0.07
CA THR A 685 36.52 -18.15 0.92
C THR A 685 36.32 -17.49 2.29
N THR A 686 36.67 -18.19 3.37
CA THR A 686 36.58 -17.65 4.74
C THR A 686 37.38 -16.35 4.89
N GLU A 687 38.53 -16.27 4.23
CA GLU A 687 39.39 -15.10 4.15
C GLU A 687 38.71 -13.93 3.42
N ALA A 688 38.10 -14.17 2.25
CA ALA A 688 37.40 -13.13 1.50
C ALA A 688 36.19 -12.57 2.28
N LEU A 689 35.40 -13.45 2.88
CA LEU A 689 34.25 -13.07 3.71
C LEU A 689 34.68 -12.19 4.90
N ALA A 690 35.74 -12.61 5.61
CA ALA A 690 36.24 -11.87 6.76
C ALA A 690 36.91 -10.53 6.37
N LYS A 691 37.70 -10.53 5.29
CA LYS A 691 38.45 -9.35 4.84
C LYS A 691 37.55 -8.24 4.31
N TYR A 692 36.57 -8.60 3.48
CA TYR A 692 35.74 -7.62 2.77
C TYR A 692 34.37 -7.40 3.41
N SER A 693 34.04 -8.10 4.51
CA SER A 693 32.74 -8.00 5.18
C SER A 693 31.57 -8.16 4.20
N ILE A 694 31.65 -9.21 3.37
CA ILE A 694 30.71 -9.51 2.30
C ILE A 694 29.29 -9.64 2.85
N GLY A 695 28.31 -9.10 2.12
CA GLY A 695 26.91 -9.06 2.54
C GLY A 695 26.14 -10.33 2.25
N SER A 696 26.47 -10.98 1.13
CA SER A 696 25.74 -12.17 0.67
C SER A 696 26.63 -13.12 -0.12
N VAL A 697 26.27 -14.40 -0.09
CA VAL A 697 26.84 -15.44 -0.94
C VAL A 697 25.71 -16.03 -1.77
N PHE A 698 25.93 -16.17 -3.07
CA PHE A 698 25.01 -16.84 -3.97
C PHE A 698 25.64 -18.15 -4.43
N SER A 699 24.84 -19.21 -4.54
CA SER A 699 25.27 -20.43 -5.20
C SER A 699 24.57 -20.55 -6.56
N ALA A 700 25.36 -20.42 -7.63
CA ALA A 700 24.94 -20.65 -9.00
C ALA A 700 25.37 -22.07 -9.44
N GLY A 701 24.56 -22.76 -10.24
CA GLY A 701 24.96 -24.03 -10.86
C GLY A 701 25.88 -23.87 -12.08
N GLY A 702 26.45 -22.67 -12.31
CA GLY A 702 27.01 -22.27 -13.62
C GLY A 702 28.46 -22.70 -13.93
N ASN A 703 29.31 -22.90 -12.92
CA ASN A 703 30.77 -23.10 -13.15
C ASN A 703 31.31 -24.46 -12.65
N VAL A 704 30.45 -25.42 -12.34
CA VAL A 704 30.88 -26.78 -11.99
C VAL A 704 30.24 -27.76 -12.99
N PRO A 705 31.01 -28.55 -13.76
CA PRO A 705 30.49 -29.51 -14.76
C PRO A 705 29.55 -30.59 -14.20
N ALA A 706 29.38 -30.63 -12.89
CA ALA A 706 28.23 -31.18 -12.19
C ALA A 706 28.20 -30.41 -10.85
N ALA A 707 27.08 -29.79 -10.47
CA ALA A 707 26.95 -29.35 -9.09
C ALA A 707 27.30 -30.56 -8.19
N PRO A 708 28.22 -30.42 -7.21
CA PRO A 708 28.56 -31.54 -6.36
C PRO A 708 27.25 -32.09 -5.79
N ARG A 709 27.07 -33.42 -5.86
CA ARG A 709 25.89 -34.13 -5.34
C ARG A 709 25.93 -34.18 -3.82
N ASP A 710 26.13 -33.01 -3.23
CA ASP A 710 26.26 -32.73 -1.82
C ASP A 710 24.94 -33.12 -1.14
N SER A 711 25.05 -33.82 -0.02
CA SER A 711 23.89 -34.06 0.83
C SER A 711 23.45 -32.75 1.51
N ALA A 712 22.22 -32.73 2.02
CA ALA A 712 21.73 -31.58 2.79
C ALA A 712 22.66 -31.24 3.97
N GLU A 713 23.26 -32.25 4.62
CA GLU A 713 24.22 -32.07 5.71
C GLU A 713 25.52 -31.40 5.24
N THR A 714 26.03 -31.77 4.06
CA THR A 714 27.21 -31.12 3.46
C THR A 714 26.93 -29.64 3.17
N TRP A 715 25.74 -29.35 2.62
CA TRP A 715 25.29 -27.97 2.41
C TRP A 715 25.22 -27.18 3.72
N VAL A 716 24.55 -27.72 4.74
CA VAL A 716 24.42 -27.11 6.07
C VAL A 716 25.80 -26.84 6.68
N SER A 717 26.73 -27.80 6.59
CA SER A 717 28.09 -27.66 7.10
C SER A 717 28.82 -26.49 6.42
N MET A 718 28.77 -26.43 5.09
CA MET A 718 29.40 -25.37 4.31
C MET A 718 28.78 -23.99 4.61
N VAL A 719 27.44 -23.89 4.62
CA VAL A 719 26.76 -22.62 4.92
C VAL A 719 27.18 -22.13 6.30
N ASN A 720 27.22 -23.02 7.28
CA ASN A 720 27.65 -22.70 8.64
C ASN A 720 29.12 -22.30 8.73
N GLU A 721 30.02 -22.89 7.93
CA GLU A 721 31.42 -22.47 7.85
C GLU A 721 31.55 -21.03 7.36
N LYS A 722 30.86 -20.68 6.27
CA LYS A 722 30.85 -19.31 5.72
C LYS A 722 30.23 -18.32 6.70
N GLN A 723 29.17 -18.74 7.40
CA GLN A 723 28.56 -17.94 8.45
C GLN A 723 29.53 -17.65 9.60
N LYS A 724 30.31 -18.65 10.06
CA LYS A 724 31.33 -18.46 11.10
C LYS A 724 32.38 -17.43 10.67
N ALA A 725 32.83 -17.48 9.42
CA ALA A 725 33.78 -16.50 8.89
C ALA A 725 33.20 -15.08 8.90
N ALA A 726 31.95 -14.90 8.46
CA ALA A 726 31.27 -13.60 8.52
C ALA A 726 31.12 -13.07 9.96
N LEU A 727 30.79 -13.97 10.91
CA LEU A 727 30.64 -13.62 12.31
C LEU A 727 31.97 -13.33 13.04
N SER A 728 33.10 -13.79 12.51
CA SER A 728 34.43 -13.45 13.07
C SER A 728 34.89 -12.02 12.76
N THR A 729 34.17 -11.30 11.90
CA THR A 729 34.44 -9.88 11.63
C THR A 729 34.18 -9.02 12.86
N ARG A 730 34.74 -7.82 12.89
CA ARG A 730 34.66 -6.86 14.01
C ARG A 730 33.23 -6.59 14.50
N LEU A 731 32.26 -6.53 13.58
CA LEU A 731 30.85 -6.28 13.89
C LEU A 731 29.99 -7.55 13.89
N GLY A 732 30.56 -8.70 13.49
CA GLY A 732 29.85 -9.98 13.44
C GLY A 732 28.55 -9.93 12.66
N ILE A 733 28.57 -9.34 11.46
CA ILE A 733 27.37 -9.19 10.63
C ILE A 733 27.14 -10.50 9.86
N PRO A 734 25.97 -11.16 10.01
CA PRO A 734 25.67 -12.40 9.31
C PRO A 734 25.55 -12.18 7.79
N ILE A 735 25.87 -13.18 6.97
CA ILE A 735 25.62 -13.14 5.51
C ILE A 735 24.20 -13.61 5.17
N ILE A 736 23.68 -13.15 4.03
CA ILE A 736 22.54 -13.79 3.37
C ILE A 736 23.11 -14.86 2.41
N TYR A 737 22.74 -16.12 2.59
CA TYR A 737 23.01 -17.17 1.61
C TYR A 737 21.81 -17.31 0.68
N GLY A 738 22.01 -17.20 -0.63
CA GLY A 738 20.95 -17.21 -1.64
C GLY A 738 21.10 -18.33 -2.68
N THR A 739 19.98 -18.75 -3.27
CA THR A 739 19.93 -19.69 -4.41
C THR A 739 18.68 -19.49 -5.26
N ASP A 740 18.63 -20.08 -6.47
CA ASP A 740 17.41 -20.07 -7.29
C ASP A 740 16.41 -21.11 -6.81
N ALA A 741 15.12 -20.77 -6.89
CA ALA A 741 14.04 -21.68 -6.49
C ALA A 741 12.76 -21.57 -7.35
N ASN A 742 12.92 -21.48 -8.68
CA ASN A 742 11.79 -21.22 -9.60
C ASN A 742 10.69 -22.29 -9.55
N HIS A 743 11.05 -23.56 -9.42
CA HIS A 743 10.10 -24.69 -9.44
C HIS A 743 10.40 -25.77 -8.39
N GLY A 744 11.08 -25.37 -7.32
CA GLY A 744 11.71 -26.24 -6.32
C GLY A 744 13.13 -25.77 -6.04
N HIS A 745 13.91 -26.48 -5.22
CA HIS A 745 15.30 -26.09 -4.96
C HIS A 745 16.19 -26.43 -6.17
N CYS A 746 16.56 -25.41 -6.97
CA CYS A 746 17.11 -25.61 -8.32
C CYS A 746 18.43 -26.40 -8.39
N TYR A 747 19.29 -26.36 -7.37
CA TYR A 747 20.64 -26.95 -7.42
C TYR A 747 20.91 -28.01 -6.35
N ALA A 748 19.87 -28.49 -5.66
CA ALA A 748 20.04 -29.49 -4.60
C ALA A 748 19.75 -30.90 -5.10
N TYR A 749 20.73 -31.79 -4.88
CA TYR A 749 20.59 -33.21 -5.20
C TYR A 749 19.44 -33.83 -4.39
N LYS A 750 18.53 -34.53 -5.08
CA LYS A 750 17.29 -35.12 -4.51
C LYS A 750 16.21 -34.13 -4.08
N ALA A 751 16.28 -32.86 -4.46
CA ALA A 751 15.18 -31.92 -4.25
C ALA A 751 13.92 -32.32 -5.03
N THR A 752 12.76 -32.09 -4.44
CA THR A 752 11.49 -32.22 -5.15
C THR A 752 11.37 -31.09 -6.18
N ILE A 753 11.13 -31.45 -7.44
CA ILE A 753 10.87 -30.48 -8.51
C ILE A 753 9.40 -30.57 -8.89
N SER A 754 8.69 -29.45 -8.78
CA SER A 754 7.30 -29.30 -9.19
C SER A 754 7.21 -29.04 -10.70
N PRO A 755 6.00 -29.05 -11.32
CA PRO A 755 5.87 -28.51 -12.66
C PRO A 755 6.45 -27.10 -12.74
N HIS A 756 7.11 -26.74 -13.84
CA HIS A 756 7.65 -25.39 -13.96
C HIS A 756 6.54 -24.32 -13.90
N ASN A 757 6.87 -23.05 -13.66
CA ASN A 757 5.89 -21.96 -13.47
C ASN A 757 4.77 -21.91 -14.52
N VAL A 758 5.08 -22.14 -15.81
CA VAL A 758 4.05 -22.26 -16.86
C VAL A 758 3.04 -23.39 -16.55
N GLY A 759 3.51 -24.55 -16.08
CA GLY A 759 2.66 -25.64 -15.63
C GLY A 759 1.85 -25.30 -14.39
N LEU A 760 2.44 -24.61 -13.40
CA LEU A 760 1.70 -24.09 -12.26
C LEU A 760 0.59 -23.11 -12.69
N GLY A 761 0.87 -22.25 -13.68
CA GLY A 761 -0.13 -21.37 -14.29
C GLY A 761 -1.28 -22.14 -14.95
N ALA A 762 -1.00 -23.29 -15.56
CA ALA A 762 -2.00 -24.14 -16.18
C ALA A 762 -3.01 -24.73 -15.18
N THR A 763 -2.64 -24.82 -13.90
CA THR A 763 -3.54 -25.27 -12.82
C THR A 763 -4.64 -24.26 -12.50
N ARG A 764 -4.37 -22.96 -12.69
CA ARG A 764 -5.21 -21.83 -12.23
C ARG A 764 -5.56 -21.90 -10.73
N ASP A 765 -4.70 -22.53 -9.93
CA ASP A 765 -4.92 -22.79 -8.51
C ASP A 765 -3.87 -22.06 -7.65
N PRO A 766 -4.12 -20.80 -7.27
CA PRO A 766 -3.15 -20.01 -6.50
C PRO A 766 -2.89 -20.59 -5.11
N MET A 767 -3.83 -21.33 -4.54
CA MET A 767 -3.65 -21.99 -3.24
C MET A 767 -2.73 -23.20 -3.32
N LEU A 768 -2.80 -23.97 -4.41
CA LEU A 768 -1.82 -25.01 -4.68
C LEU A 768 -0.42 -24.41 -4.87
N VAL A 769 -0.32 -23.30 -5.60
CA VAL A 769 0.93 -22.58 -5.80
C VAL A 769 1.53 -22.06 -4.49
N LYS A 770 0.68 -21.57 -3.56
CA LYS A 770 1.11 -21.25 -2.18
C LYS A 770 1.75 -22.47 -1.49
N LYS A 771 1.08 -23.62 -1.49
CA LYS A 771 1.59 -24.86 -0.86
C LYS A 771 2.91 -25.33 -1.48
N ILE A 772 3.05 -25.21 -2.80
CA ILE A 772 4.32 -25.51 -3.50
C ILE A 772 5.43 -24.57 -3.01
N GLY A 773 5.12 -23.28 -2.81
CA GLY A 773 6.02 -22.32 -2.17
C GLY A 773 6.44 -22.75 -0.75
N GLU A 774 5.50 -23.21 0.07
CA GLU A 774 5.77 -23.69 1.44
C GLU A 774 6.72 -24.91 1.44
N ALA A 775 6.46 -25.89 0.57
CA ALA A 775 7.32 -27.06 0.40
C ALA A 775 8.72 -26.66 -0.09
N THR A 776 8.79 -25.77 -1.08
CA THR A 776 10.05 -25.24 -1.62
C THR A 776 10.86 -24.53 -0.55
N ALA A 777 10.24 -23.68 0.25
CA ALA A 777 10.91 -22.99 1.36
C ALA A 777 11.50 -23.97 2.38
N LEU A 778 10.76 -25.03 2.73
CA LEU A 778 11.25 -26.05 3.66
C LEU A 778 12.43 -26.83 3.09
N GLU A 779 12.41 -27.19 1.80
CA GLU A 779 13.53 -27.89 1.16
C GLU A 779 14.77 -27.01 1.00
N VAL A 780 14.61 -25.74 0.66
CA VAL A 780 15.73 -24.79 0.60
C VAL A 780 16.31 -24.53 2.01
N ARG A 781 15.47 -24.46 3.04
CA ARG A 781 15.93 -24.37 4.42
C ARG A 781 16.64 -25.64 4.89
N ALA A 782 16.32 -26.81 4.33
CA ALA A 782 16.99 -28.07 4.63
C ALA A 782 18.47 -28.09 4.20
N THR A 783 18.83 -27.30 3.18
CA THR A 783 20.23 -27.09 2.76
C THR A 783 20.89 -25.90 3.48
N GLY A 784 20.19 -25.32 4.46
CA GLY A 784 20.69 -24.20 5.26
C GLY A 784 20.55 -22.83 4.59
N ILE A 785 19.91 -22.75 3.42
CA ILE A 785 19.80 -21.51 2.64
C ILE A 785 18.53 -20.75 3.06
N PRO A 786 18.63 -19.49 3.52
CA PRO A 786 17.46 -18.75 4.00
C PRO A 786 16.85 -17.78 2.98
N TYR A 787 17.42 -17.63 1.78
CA TYR A 787 16.99 -16.66 0.76
C TYR A 787 16.92 -17.30 -0.62
N VAL A 788 15.88 -16.98 -1.40
CA VAL A 788 15.68 -17.50 -2.74
C VAL A 788 15.38 -16.42 -3.76
N PHE A 789 15.80 -16.63 -5.00
CA PHE A 789 15.41 -15.83 -6.16
C PHE A 789 14.20 -16.44 -6.86
N ALA A 790 13.03 -16.24 -6.25
CA ALA A 790 11.74 -16.70 -6.78
C ALA A 790 10.59 -15.88 -6.17
N PRO A 791 9.43 -15.78 -6.84
CA PRO A 791 9.15 -16.28 -8.19
C PRO A 791 9.60 -15.32 -9.31
N SER A 792 9.72 -15.83 -10.54
CA SER A 792 9.74 -14.99 -11.74
C SER A 792 8.32 -14.51 -12.08
N LEU A 793 8.12 -13.19 -12.15
CA LEU A 793 6.82 -12.55 -12.43
C LEU A 793 6.73 -11.98 -13.85
N ALA A 794 7.59 -12.45 -14.77
CA ALA A 794 7.53 -12.03 -16.15
C ALA A 794 6.19 -12.41 -16.80
N VAL A 795 5.69 -11.57 -17.71
CA VAL A 795 4.59 -11.90 -18.61
C VAL A 795 5.21 -12.18 -19.97
N CYS A 796 5.36 -13.46 -20.34
CA CYS A 796 5.85 -13.81 -21.66
C CYS A 796 4.68 -13.84 -22.65
N ARG A 797 4.78 -13.18 -23.81
CA ARG A 797 3.81 -13.30 -24.91
C ARG A 797 4.39 -13.93 -26.17
N ASP A 798 5.72 -13.91 -26.29
CA ASP A 798 6.43 -14.51 -27.42
C ASP A 798 7.16 -15.78 -26.96
N PRO A 799 6.68 -16.97 -27.32
CA PRO A 799 7.27 -18.23 -26.87
C PRO A 799 8.67 -18.49 -27.46
N ARG A 800 9.14 -17.69 -28.43
CA ARG A 800 10.51 -17.82 -28.97
C ARG A 800 11.57 -17.52 -27.92
N TRP A 801 11.23 -16.76 -26.89
CA TRP A 801 12.14 -16.44 -25.79
C TRP A 801 12.38 -17.63 -24.86
N GLY A 802 13.65 -17.95 -24.63
CA GLY A 802 14.12 -19.10 -23.87
C GLY A 802 13.81 -19.09 -22.38
N ARG A 803 13.25 -18.01 -21.82
CA ARG A 803 12.82 -17.95 -20.40
C ARG A 803 11.31 -17.99 -20.19
N CYS A 804 10.53 -18.18 -21.26
CA CYS A 804 9.06 -18.14 -21.16
C CYS A 804 8.47 -19.17 -20.20
N TYR A 805 9.15 -20.28 -19.95
CA TYR A 805 8.69 -21.32 -19.03
C TYR A 805 8.81 -20.91 -17.55
N GLU A 806 9.67 -19.91 -17.24
CA GLU A 806 9.75 -19.26 -15.93
C GLU A 806 8.56 -18.36 -15.64
N SER A 807 7.82 -17.94 -16.67
CA SER A 807 6.61 -17.14 -16.54
C SER A 807 5.38 -18.04 -16.40
N TYR A 808 4.48 -17.68 -15.46
CA TYR A 808 3.24 -18.43 -15.23
C TYR A 808 2.26 -18.36 -16.39
N SER A 809 2.24 -17.27 -17.16
CA SER A 809 1.24 -17.06 -18.22
C SER A 809 1.61 -15.90 -19.16
N GLU A 810 0.91 -15.83 -20.29
CA GLU A 810 0.82 -14.63 -21.13
C GLU A 810 -0.21 -13.60 -20.64
N ASP A 811 -1.09 -13.99 -19.71
CA ASP A 811 -2.08 -13.11 -19.09
C ASP A 811 -1.57 -12.50 -17.78
N PRO A 812 -1.46 -11.16 -17.67
CA PRO A 812 -0.98 -10.50 -16.46
C PRO A 812 -1.86 -10.76 -15.23
N LYS A 813 -3.18 -11.00 -15.39
CA LYS A 813 -4.07 -11.28 -14.26
C LYS A 813 -3.80 -12.67 -13.69
N LEU A 814 -3.58 -13.66 -14.54
CA LEU A 814 -3.18 -14.99 -14.11
C LEU A 814 -1.82 -14.95 -13.40
N VAL A 815 -0.81 -14.26 -13.98
CA VAL A 815 0.48 -14.06 -13.31
C VAL A 815 0.31 -13.39 -11.94
N GLN A 816 -0.51 -12.35 -11.83
CA GLN A 816 -0.82 -11.69 -10.56
C GLN A 816 -1.44 -12.67 -9.55
N SER A 817 -2.37 -13.53 -9.96
CA SER A 817 -2.97 -14.50 -9.02
C SER A 817 -1.96 -15.52 -8.50
N MET A 818 -0.92 -15.83 -9.26
CA MET A 818 0.12 -16.79 -8.86
C MET A 818 1.15 -16.21 -7.88
N THR A 819 1.06 -14.92 -7.53
CA THR A 819 1.95 -14.32 -6.52
C THR A 819 1.74 -14.89 -5.11
N GLU A 820 0.70 -15.70 -4.88
CA GLU A 820 0.51 -16.44 -3.62
C GLU A 820 1.69 -17.36 -3.27
N VAL A 821 2.52 -17.75 -4.23
CA VAL A 821 3.81 -18.43 -3.96
C VAL A 821 4.71 -17.62 -3.02
N ILE A 822 4.64 -16.28 -3.05
CA ILE A 822 5.41 -15.39 -2.17
C ILE A 822 5.03 -15.63 -0.72
N SER A 823 3.73 -15.71 -0.42
CA SER A 823 3.20 -16.04 0.91
C SER A 823 3.61 -17.46 1.32
N GLY A 824 3.69 -18.40 0.38
CA GLY A 824 4.20 -19.75 0.64
C GLY A 824 5.69 -19.75 1.00
N LEU A 825 6.49 -18.97 0.29
CA LEU A 825 7.94 -18.87 0.50
C LEU A 825 8.31 -18.11 1.77
N GLN A 826 7.60 -17.02 2.08
CA GLN A 826 7.94 -16.09 3.16
C GLN A 826 7.07 -16.23 4.42
N GLY A 827 5.96 -16.97 4.32
CA GLY A 827 4.87 -16.93 5.29
C GLY A 827 3.89 -15.77 5.02
N ASP A 828 2.71 -15.84 5.63
CA ASP A 828 1.70 -14.78 5.52
C ASP A 828 2.21 -13.48 6.17
N ALA A 829 1.94 -12.35 5.52
CA ALA A 829 2.26 -11.05 6.08
C ALA A 829 1.56 -10.88 7.45
N PRO A 830 2.26 -10.37 8.48
CA PRO A 830 1.65 -10.19 9.79
C PRO A 830 0.49 -9.20 9.70
N SER A 831 -0.52 -9.36 10.55
CA SER A 831 -1.77 -8.59 10.52
C SER A 831 -1.61 -7.06 10.69
N ASN A 832 -0.41 -6.61 11.08
CA ASN A 832 -0.01 -5.21 11.24
C ASN A 832 0.82 -4.67 10.05
N TYR A 833 0.94 -5.43 8.95
CA TYR A 833 1.68 -5.02 7.77
C TYR A 833 1.06 -3.78 7.11
N THR A 834 1.84 -2.71 7.01
CA THR A 834 1.36 -1.36 6.63
C THR A 834 1.40 -1.07 5.13
N GLY A 835 1.77 -2.06 4.29
CA GLY A 835 1.81 -1.91 2.82
C GLY A 835 3.03 -1.16 2.27
N ARG A 836 4.02 -0.79 3.09
CA ARG A 836 5.31 -0.26 2.60
C ARG A 836 6.23 -1.43 2.22
N PRO A 837 6.95 -1.41 1.09
CA PRO A 837 7.89 -2.48 0.76
C PRO A 837 9.04 -2.54 1.80
N TYR A 838 9.33 -3.74 2.32
CA TYR A 838 10.34 -4.00 3.36
C TYR A 838 11.65 -4.61 2.80
N GLY A 839 11.80 -4.72 1.47
CA GLY A 839 12.94 -5.38 0.80
C GLY A 839 14.04 -4.44 0.29
N PHE A 840 15.03 -5.01 -0.42
CA PHE A 840 16.11 -4.31 -1.12
C PHE A 840 16.15 -4.72 -2.60
N VAL A 841 16.74 -3.89 -3.45
CA VAL A 841 16.92 -4.16 -4.89
C VAL A 841 18.29 -4.78 -5.13
N ILE A 842 18.35 -5.89 -5.85
CA ILE A 842 19.59 -6.57 -6.23
C ILE A 842 19.72 -6.63 -7.75
N SER A 843 20.93 -6.49 -8.28
CA SER A 843 21.18 -6.69 -9.71
C SER A 843 21.01 -8.16 -10.10
N ASP A 844 20.83 -8.42 -11.39
CA ASP A 844 21.04 -9.76 -11.94
C ASP A 844 22.54 -10.11 -11.95
N TRP A 845 22.86 -11.37 -12.23
CA TRP A 845 24.22 -11.90 -12.32
C TRP A 845 25.09 -11.07 -13.26
N GLU A 846 26.21 -10.54 -12.76
CA GLU A 846 27.13 -9.66 -13.52
C GLU A 846 26.40 -8.48 -14.20
N GLY A 847 25.22 -8.09 -13.70
CA GLY A 847 24.36 -7.13 -14.39
C GLY A 847 25.02 -5.78 -14.59
N ILE A 848 25.89 -5.37 -13.64
CA ILE A 848 26.66 -4.13 -13.77
C ILE A 848 27.77 -4.24 -14.80
N ASP A 849 28.38 -5.42 -14.97
CA ASP A 849 29.44 -5.65 -15.96
C ASP A 849 28.90 -5.46 -17.38
N ARG A 850 27.60 -5.71 -17.60
CA ARG A 850 26.92 -5.67 -18.90
C ARG A 850 26.32 -4.32 -19.25
N ILE A 851 26.52 -3.28 -18.43
CA ILE A 851 25.99 -1.92 -18.70
C ILE A 851 26.62 -1.31 -19.95
N THR A 852 27.91 -1.58 -20.20
CA THR A 852 28.62 -1.07 -21.38
C THR A 852 28.75 -2.15 -22.46
N SER A 853 28.89 -1.73 -23.72
CA SER A 853 29.27 -2.60 -24.83
C SER A 853 30.62 -2.16 -25.40
N PRO A 854 31.66 -3.02 -25.38
CA PRO A 854 31.66 -4.37 -24.83
C PRO A 854 31.50 -4.38 -23.29
N PRO A 855 31.09 -5.51 -22.69
CA PRO A 855 30.97 -5.64 -21.24
C PRO A 855 32.26 -5.20 -20.55
N HIS A 856 32.12 -4.52 -19.41
CA HIS A 856 33.22 -4.10 -18.55
C HIS A 856 34.17 -3.05 -19.17
N ALA A 857 33.86 -2.48 -20.34
CA ALA A 857 34.68 -1.47 -21.03
C ALA A 857 34.86 -0.16 -20.24
N ASN A 858 33.83 0.26 -19.50
CA ASN A 858 33.91 1.38 -18.56
C ASN A 858 33.25 0.99 -17.24
N TYR A 859 33.97 0.16 -16.48
CA TYR A 859 33.44 -0.40 -15.25
C TYR A 859 33.19 0.66 -14.17
N SER A 860 34.06 1.67 -14.09
CA SER A 860 33.85 2.82 -13.20
C SER A 860 32.50 3.52 -13.46
N TYR A 861 32.17 3.81 -14.73
CA TYR A 861 30.86 4.33 -15.09
C TYR A 861 29.73 3.37 -14.71
N SER A 862 29.91 2.08 -14.97
CA SER A 862 28.91 1.05 -14.72
C SER A 862 28.55 0.94 -13.22
N ILE A 863 29.56 1.01 -12.34
CA ILE A 863 29.37 1.06 -10.88
C ILE A 863 28.55 2.28 -10.49
N ALA A 864 28.93 3.47 -10.96
CA ALA A 864 28.22 4.70 -10.62
C ALA A 864 26.77 4.69 -11.16
N ALA A 865 26.57 4.21 -12.38
CA ALA A 865 25.26 4.11 -13.02
C ALA A 865 24.35 3.13 -12.27
N GLY A 866 24.82 1.93 -11.97
CA GLY A 866 24.04 0.90 -11.26
C GLY A 866 23.65 1.33 -9.84
N ILE A 867 24.61 1.79 -9.05
CA ILE A 867 24.33 2.23 -7.66
C ILE A 867 23.50 3.52 -7.64
N GLY A 868 23.77 4.44 -8.56
CA GLY A 868 23.01 5.68 -8.74
C GLY A 868 21.56 5.45 -9.18
N ALA A 869 21.29 4.38 -9.95
CA ALA A 869 19.94 3.97 -10.35
C ALA A 869 19.10 3.36 -9.21
N GLY A 870 19.70 3.11 -8.03
CA GLY A 870 19.00 2.60 -6.87
C GLY A 870 19.16 1.10 -6.61
N ILE A 871 20.15 0.44 -7.24
CA ILE A 871 20.51 -0.95 -6.88
C ILE A 871 21.17 -0.94 -5.50
N ASP A 872 20.64 -1.74 -4.56
CA ASP A 872 21.12 -1.82 -3.17
C ASP A 872 22.24 -2.85 -3.01
N MET A 873 22.18 -3.97 -3.76
CA MET A 873 23.18 -5.04 -3.74
C MET A 873 23.56 -5.47 -5.16
N ILE A 874 24.84 -5.76 -5.42
CA ILE A 874 25.30 -6.29 -6.70
C ILE A 874 25.49 -7.81 -6.60
N MET A 875 24.86 -8.55 -7.51
CA MET A 875 24.99 -10.01 -7.65
C MET A 875 26.23 -10.38 -8.44
N ALA A 876 27.15 -11.08 -7.79
CA ALA A 876 28.32 -11.76 -8.37
C ALA A 876 29.02 -10.95 -9.48
N PRO A 877 29.51 -9.73 -9.17
CA PRO A 877 30.29 -8.97 -10.15
C PRO A 877 31.55 -9.76 -10.54
N SER A 878 31.87 -9.78 -11.85
CA SER A 878 32.96 -10.60 -12.41
C SER A 878 34.30 -10.40 -11.70
N LYS A 879 34.52 -9.19 -11.18
CA LYS A 879 35.63 -8.84 -10.29
C LYS A 879 35.12 -8.07 -9.08
N PHE A 880 34.71 -8.79 -8.04
CA PHE A 880 34.11 -8.17 -6.86
C PHE A 880 35.07 -7.24 -6.09
N THR A 881 36.38 -7.50 -6.12
CA THR A 881 37.37 -6.60 -5.51
C THR A 881 37.46 -5.27 -6.27
N GLU A 882 37.46 -5.31 -7.60
CA GLU A 882 37.43 -4.11 -8.45
C GLU A 882 36.13 -3.32 -8.25
N PHE A 883 34.99 -4.01 -8.05
CA PHE A 883 33.73 -3.37 -7.66
C PHE A 883 33.84 -2.63 -6.31
N ILE A 884 34.36 -3.31 -5.28
CA ILE A 884 34.51 -2.73 -3.93
C ILE A 884 35.42 -1.51 -3.99
N ASP A 885 36.57 -1.60 -4.65
CA ASP A 885 37.54 -0.52 -4.78
C ASP A 885 36.97 0.64 -5.61
N GLY A 886 36.28 0.33 -6.72
CA GLY A 886 35.63 1.31 -7.58
C GLY A 886 34.52 2.08 -6.86
N LEU A 887 33.63 1.37 -6.15
CA LEU A 887 32.58 2.02 -5.37
C LEU A 887 33.15 2.83 -4.19
N THR A 888 34.22 2.34 -3.54
CA THR A 888 34.91 3.07 -2.48
C THR A 888 35.46 4.39 -3.04
N SER A 889 36.11 4.34 -4.20
CA SER A 889 36.63 5.52 -4.90
C SER A 889 35.51 6.50 -5.27
N HIS A 890 34.39 6.02 -5.80
CA HIS A 890 33.23 6.86 -6.12
C HIS A 890 32.65 7.57 -4.91
N VAL A 891 32.59 6.90 -3.75
CA VAL A 891 32.10 7.52 -2.52
C VAL A 891 33.11 8.54 -1.96
N GLN A 892 34.40 8.21 -1.97
CA GLN A 892 35.46 9.11 -1.52
C GLN A 892 35.58 10.36 -2.40
N ASN A 893 35.35 10.23 -3.71
CA ASN A 893 35.35 11.32 -4.68
C ASN A 893 33.98 12.01 -4.81
N ASN A 894 33.00 11.69 -3.95
CA ASN A 894 31.64 12.24 -3.97
C ASN A 894 30.86 12.05 -5.29
N VAL A 895 31.22 11.06 -6.10
CA VAL A 895 30.43 10.64 -7.28
C VAL A 895 29.14 9.94 -6.83
N ILE A 896 29.23 9.10 -5.79
CA ILE A 896 28.07 8.49 -5.13
C ILE A 896 28.02 8.99 -3.69
N PRO A 897 26.92 9.61 -3.23
CA PRO A 897 26.85 10.15 -1.88
C PRO A 897 26.79 9.03 -0.84
N MET A 898 27.45 9.23 0.31
CA MET A 898 27.41 8.29 1.44
C MET A 898 25.98 7.95 1.88
N SER A 899 25.04 8.89 1.75
CA SER A 899 23.63 8.66 2.06
C SER A 899 22.98 7.58 1.18
N ARG A 900 23.42 7.42 -0.08
CA ARG A 900 22.94 6.35 -0.96
C ARG A 900 23.42 4.98 -0.47
N ILE A 901 24.67 4.91 -0.02
CA ILE A 901 25.26 3.70 0.59
C ILE A 901 24.53 3.35 1.90
N ASP A 902 24.28 4.35 2.75
CA ASP A 902 23.56 4.15 4.01
C ASP A 902 22.13 3.67 3.80
N ASP A 903 21.41 4.19 2.80
CA ASP A 903 20.05 3.72 2.45
C ASP A 903 20.06 2.27 1.94
N ALA A 904 20.99 1.93 1.03
CA ALA A 904 21.13 0.56 0.53
C ALA A 904 21.42 -0.44 1.67
N VAL A 905 22.41 -0.14 2.49
CA VAL A 905 22.81 -1.00 3.61
C VAL A 905 21.72 -1.07 4.67
N TYR A 906 20.99 0.02 4.93
CA TYR A 906 19.84 0.00 5.84
C TYR A 906 18.81 -1.05 5.42
N ARG A 907 18.45 -1.09 4.13
CA ARG A 907 17.47 -2.05 3.60
C ARG A 907 17.97 -3.49 3.67
N ILE A 908 19.24 -3.71 3.34
CA ILE A 908 19.89 -5.03 3.44
C ILE A 908 19.89 -5.51 4.90
N LEU A 909 20.33 -4.68 5.83
CA LEU A 909 20.33 -5.01 7.26
C LEU A 909 18.92 -5.27 7.78
N ARG A 910 17.93 -4.52 7.31
CA ARG A 910 16.52 -4.74 7.68
C ARG A 910 16.04 -6.12 7.30
N VAL A 911 16.36 -6.60 6.10
CA VAL A 911 16.03 -7.97 5.68
C VAL A 911 16.73 -8.98 6.60
N LYS A 912 18.03 -8.80 6.89
CA LYS A 912 18.78 -9.70 7.79
C LYS A 912 18.18 -9.79 9.20
N PHE A 913 17.79 -8.65 9.79
CA PHE A 913 17.12 -8.64 11.10
C PHE A 913 15.73 -9.27 11.05
N THR A 914 14.97 -9.02 9.98
CA THR A 914 13.61 -9.56 9.84
C THR A 914 13.62 -11.08 9.67
N MET A 915 14.64 -11.62 8.98
CA MET A 915 14.89 -13.06 8.85
C MET A 915 15.39 -13.71 10.16
N GLY A 916 15.73 -12.91 11.18
CA GLY A 916 16.29 -13.39 12.44
C GLY A 916 17.74 -13.89 12.35
N LEU A 917 18.51 -13.45 11.34
CA LEU A 917 19.89 -13.93 11.12
C LEU A 917 20.88 -13.48 12.19
N PHE A 918 20.56 -12.44 12.97
CA PHE A 918 21.41 -12.01 14.09
C PHE A 918 21.21 -12.89 15.33
N GLU A 919 20.01 -13.44 15.50
CA GLU A 919 19.64 -14.32 16.60
C GLU A 919 19.98 -15.78 16.28
N ASN A 920 19.68 -16.20 15.05
CA ASN A 920 19.84 -17.56 14.56
C ASN A 920 20.66 -17.55 13.26
N PRO A 921 21.96 -17.24 13.33
CA PRO A 921 22.79 -17.12 12.13
C PRO A 921 23.07 -18.44 11.43
N PHE A 922 23.02 -19.56 12.16
CA PHE A 922 23.40 -20.87 11.64
C PHE A 922 22.20 -21.63 11.07
N ALA A 923 22.45 -22.38 10.00
CA ALA A 923 21.52 -23.34 9.43
C ALA A 923 21.17 -24.42 10.47
N ASP A 924 19.88 -24.78 10.50
CA ASP A 924 19.33 -25.80 11.40
C ASP A 924 19.51 -27.20 10.80
N PRO A 925 20.40 -28.05 11.35
CA PRO A 925 20.64 -29.38 10.82
C PRO A 925 19.44 -30.32 10.96
N SER A 926 18.47 -30.01 11.83
CA SER A 926 17.28 -30.84 12.02
C SER A 926 16.34 -30.84 10.81
N LEU A 927 16.49 -29.86 9.92
CA LEU A 927 15.71 -29.74 8.69
C LEU A 927 16.27 -30.58 7.54
N ALA A 928 17.49 -31.12 7.61
CA ALA A 928 18.13 -31.83 6.51
C ALA A 928 17.25 -32.95 5.91
N GLY A 929 16.50 -33.67 6.75
CA GLY A 929 15.56 -34.73 6.35
C GLY A 929 14.26 -34.24 5.66
N LYS A 930 14.08 -32.93 5.44
CA LYS A 930 12.94 -32.37 4.70
C LYS A 930 13.16 -32.35 3.19
N LEU A 931 14.41 -32.42 2.73
CA LEU A 931 14.75 -32.44 1.30
C LEU A 931 14.19 -33.70 0.63
N GLY A 932 13.44 -33.55 -0.47
CA GLY A 932 12.88 -34.68 -1.21
C GLY A 932 11.84 -35.50 -0.44
N LYS A 933 11.17 -34.92 0.56
CA LYS A 933 10.21 -35.65 1.41
C LYS A 933 9.01 -36.13 0.59
N GLN A 934 8.53 -37.34 0.87
CA GLN A 934 7.40 -37.97 0.17
C GLN A 934 6.14 -37.07 0.11
N GLU A 935 5.84 -36.32 1.17
CA GLU A 935 4.72 -35.36 1.18
C GLU A 935 4.87 -34.24 0.15
N HIS A 936 6.09 -33.73 -0.06
CA HIS A 936 6.36 -32.71 -1.07
C HIS A 936 6.25 -33.30 -2.48
N ARG A 937 6.73 -34.53 -2.67
CA ARG A 937 6.55 -35.29 -3.91
C ARG A 937 5.08 -35.54 -4.23
N GLU A 938 4.26 -35.87 -3.24
CA GLU A 938 2.81 -36.00 -3.44
C GLU A 938 2.14 -34.69 -3.83
N LEU A 939 2.58 -33.56 -3.26
CA LEU A 939 2.13 -32.24 -3.66
C LEU A 939 2.55 -31.89 -5.10
N ALA A 940 3.78 -32.21 -5.49
CA ALA A 940 4.25 -32.07 -6.87
C ALA A 940 3.43 -32.95 -7.83
N ARG A 941 3.09 -34.18 -7.44
CA ARG A 941 2.19 -35.07 -8.20
C ARG A 941 0.79 -34.48 -8.35
N GLU A 942 0.25 -33.84 -7.32
CA GLU A 942 -1.03 -33.10 -7.42
C GLU A 942 -0.92 -31.95 -8.43
N ALA A 943 0.18 -31.18 -8.38
CA ALA A 943 0.43 -30.11 -9.33
C ALA A 943 0.54 -30.62 -10.78
N VAL A 944 1.20 -31.76 -11.00
CA VAL A 944 1.25 -32.42 -12.32
C VAL A 944 -0.15 -32.78 -12.79
N ARG A 945 -0.95 -33.47 -11.97
CA ARG A 945 -2.32 -33.86 -12.35
C ARG A 945 -3.17 -32.67 -12.79
N LYS A 946 -3.04 -31.54 -12.09
CA LYS A 946 -3.79 -30.31 -12.36
C LYS A 946 -3.22 -29.47 -13.51
N SER A 947 -1.94 -29.60 -13.84
CA SER A 947 -1.28 -28.78 -14.87
C SER A 947 -1.38 -29.36 -16.28
N LEU A 948 -1.59 -30.68 -16.41
CA LEU A 948 -1.69 -31.33 -17.71
C LEU A 948 -2.93 -30.87 -18.48
N VAL A 949 -2.73 -30.45 -19.73
CA VAL A 949 -3.80 -29.92 -20.59
C VAL A 949 -4.07 -30.87 -21.73
N LEU A 950 -5.29 -31.41 -21.79
CA LEU A 950 -5.74 -32.27 -22.89
C LEU A 950 -6.20 -31.39 -24.06
N LEU A 951 -5.46 -31.45 -25.18
CA LEU A 951 -5.71 -30.62 -26.36
C LEU A 951 -6.57 -31.33 -27.41
N LYS A 952 -6.40 -32.65 -27.54
CA LYS A 952 -7.18 -33.51 -28.45
C LYS A 952 -7.47 -34.84 -27.76
N ASN A 953 -8.68 -35.39 -27.93
CA ASN A 953 -9.03 -36.71 -27.41
C ASN A 953 -9.96 -37.49 -28.34
N GLY A 954 -9.39 -38.34 -29.18
CA GLY A 954 -10.08 -39.12 -30.20
C GLY A 954 -10.19 -38.41 -31.56
N LYS A 955 -10.67 -39.16 -32.56
CA LYS A 955 -11.00 -38.63 -33.91
C LYS A 955 -12.21 -37.69 -33.89
N SER A 956 -13.06 -37.81 -32.87
CA SER A 956 -14.23 -36.96 -32.63
C SER A 956 -14.53 -36.92 -31.13
N ALA A 957 -15.30 -35.92 -30.70
CA ALA A 957 -15.74 -35.79 -29.31
C ALA A 957 -16.59 -36.98 -28.81
N TYR A 958 -17.17 -37.79 -29.72
CA TYR A 958 -18.01 -38.94 -29.39
C TYR A 958 -17.23 -40.25 -29.24
N THR A 959 -15.95 -40.28 -29.63
CA THR A 959 -15.09 -41.46 -29.61
C THR A 959 -13.74 -41.12 -28.95
N PRO A 960 -13.72 -40.79 -27.64
CA PRO A 960 -12.48 -40.44 -26.94
C PRO A 960 -11.55 -41.65 -26.82
N LEU A 961 -10.24 -41.40 -26.82
CA LEU A 961 -9.21 -42.42 -26.53
C LEU A 961 -8.84 -42.47 -25.05
N LEU A 962 -8.76 -41.30 -24.39
CA LEU A 962 -8.46 -41.16 -22.97
C LEU A 962 -9.75 -41.15 -22.13
N PRO A 963 -9.76 -41.79 -20.95
CA PRO A 963 -8.62 -42.49 -20.32
C PRO A 963 -8.29 -43.85 -20.98
N LEU A 964 -7.02 -44.23 -20.97
CA LEU A 964 -6.53 -45.51 -21.49
C LEU A 964 -6.88 -46.67 -20.54
N SER A 965 -7.06 -47.87 -21.09
CA SER A 965 -7.33 -49.09 -20.32
C SER A 965 -6.07 -49.62 -19.64
N LYS A 966 -6.08 -49.82 -18.33
CA LYS A 966 -5.00 -50.49 -17.59
C LYS A 966 -4.86 -51.99 -17.91
N LYS A 967 -5.86 -52.58 -18.59
CA LYS A 967 -6.01 -54.03 -18.90
C LYS A 967 -5.60 -54.40 -20.33
N ALA A 968 -4.68 -53.66 -20.91
CA ALA A 968 -4.17 -53.97 -22.25
C ALA A 968 -3.35 -55.26 -22.23
N GLY A 969 -3.31 -55.99 -23.35
CA GLY A 969 -2.39 -57.12 -23.50
C GLY A 969 -0.95 -56.63 -23.67
N LYS A 970 -0.74 -55.65 -24.55
CA LYS A 970 0.60 -55.13 -24.88
C LYS A 970 0.54 -53.67 -25.31
N ILE A 971 1.39 -52.82 -24.71
CA ILE A 971 1.43 -51.38 -25.00
C ILE A 971 2.83 -50.93 -25.40
N LEU A 972 2.90 -49.95 -26.29
CA LEU A 972 4.15 -49.29 -26.68
C LEU A 972 4.28 -47.95 -25.96
N VAL A 973 5.38 -47.74 -25.27
CA VAL A 973 5.81 -46.41 -24.81
C VAL A 973 6.99 -45.99 -25.67
N ALA A 974 6.90 -44.86 -26.35
CA ALA A 974 7.92 -44.42 -27.29
C ALA A 974 8.37 -42.97 -27.07
N GLY A 975 9.57 -42.63 -27.57
CA GLY A 975 10.12 -41.28 -27.55
C GLY A 975 11.15 -41.01 -26.44
N SER A 976 12.02 -40.04 -26.70
CA SER A 976 13.18 -39.66 -25.87
C SER A 976 12.85 -39.14 -24.48
N HIS A 977 11.61 -38.67 -24.27
CA HIS A 977 11.20 -38.04 -23.01
C HIS A 977 10.50 -39.02 -22.06
N ALA A 978 10.22 -40.25 -22.50
CA ALA A 978 9.48 -41.20 -21.67
C ALA A 978 10.28 -41.66 -20.44
N ASP A 979 11.59 -41.88 -20.57
CA ASP A 979 12.45 -42.38 -19.49
C ASP A 979 13.59 -41.42 -19.11
N ASN A 980 13.28 -40.12 -19.05
CA ASN A 980 14.27 -39.08 -18.80
C ASN A 980 13.74 -37.98 -17.86
N LEU A 981 14.10 -38.06 -16.58
CA LEU A 981 13.76 -37.05 -15.58
C LEU A 981 14.35 -35.68 -15.92
N GLY A 982 15.53 -35.66 -16.55
CA GLY A 982 16.18 -34.43 -17.02
C GLY A 982 15.25 -33.61 -17.88
N TYR A 983 14.73 -34.28 -18.91
CA TYR A 983 13.82 -33.67 -19.87
C TYR A 983 12.45 -33.38 -19.27
N GLN A 984 12.04 -34.16 -18.26
CA GLN A 984 10.81 -33.97 -17.50
C GLN A 984 10.84 -32.70 -16.64
N CYS A 985 11.98 -32.38 -16.02
CA CYS A 985 12.15 -31.22 -15.14
C CYS A 985 12.51 -29.94 -15.92
N GLY A 986 13.35 -30.03 -16.95
CA GLY A 986 13.81 -28.87 -17.73
C GLY A 986 14.94 -28.09 -17.06
N GLY A 987 15.12 -26.83 -17.47
CA GLY A 987 16.15 -25.92 -16.95
C GLY A 987 15.98 -25.62 -15.46
N TRP A 988 16.98 -24.97 -14.86
CA TRP A 988 17.03 -24.70 -13.42
C TRP A 988 16.85 -25.96 -12.55
N THR A 989 17.39 -27.09 -13.01
CA THR A 989 17.36 -28.37 -12.29
C THR A 989 18.75 -28.98 -12.30
N MET A 990 19.40 -28.97 -11.14
CA MET A 990 20.81 -29.34 -10.88
C MET A 990 21.85 -28.49 -11.59
N SER A 991 21.57 -28.03 -12.80
CA SER A 991 22.29 -26.97 -13.51
C SER A 991 21.28 -25.97 -14.09
N TRP A 992 21.75 -24.80 -14.48
CA TRP A 992 20.89 -23.75 -15.03
C TRP A 992 20.28 -24.16 -16.38
N GLN A 993 21.03 -24.85 -17.26
CA GLN A 993 20.50 -25.45 -18.48
C GLN A 993 19.69 -26.73 -18.24
N GLY A 994 19.74 -27.30 -17.03
CA GLY A 994 19.20 -28.61 -16.71
C GLY A 994 20.14 -29.75 -17.10
N GLU A 995 19.80 -30.97 -16.66
CA GLU A 995 20.62 -32.16 -16.85
C GLU A 995 19.93 -33.17 -17.78
N ASN A 996 20.71 -34.07 -18.36
CA ASN A 996 20.20 -35.23 -19.09
C ASN A 996 20.29 -36.49 -18.20
N GLY A 997 19.25 -37.33 -18.22
CA GLY A 997 19.24 -38.63 -17.54
C GLY A 997 18.35 -38.65 -16.31
N ASN A 998 18.64 -39.56 -15.36
CA ASN A 998 17.76 -39.86 -14.22
C ASN A 998 18.44 -39.74 -12.85
N ASP A 999 19.75 -39.51 -12.80
CA ASP A 999 20.57 -39.65 -11.59
C ASP A 999 20.97 -38.29 -10.99
N PHE A 1000 19.98 -37.46 -10.71
CA PHE A 1000 20.22 -36.11 -10.17
C PHE A 1000 19.09 -35.59 -9.25
N THR A 1001 17.93 -36.26 -9.25
CA THR A 1001 16.83 -35.98 -8.31
C THR A 1001 16.10 -37.27 -7.92
N ALA A 1002 15.35 -37.24 -6.81
CA ALA A 1002 14.43 -38.31 -6.44
C ALA A 1002 13.10 -38.09 -7.16
N GLY A 1003 12.81 -38.93 -8.15
CA GLY A 1003 11.60 -38.79 -8.96
C GLY A 1003 11.21 -40.09 -9.66
N THR A 1004 10.14 -40.03 -10.43
CA THR A 1004 9.64 -41.15 -11.24
C THR A 1004 9.48 -40.68 -12.67
N THR A 1005 10.13 -41.39 -13.62
CA THR A 1005 9.96 -41.13 -15.05
C THR A 1005 8.55 -41.47 -15.49
N ILE A 1006 8.08 -40.85 -16.58
CA ILE A 1006 6.77 -41.19 -17.18
C ILE A 1006 6.70 -42.69 -17.53
N LEU A 1007 7.77 -43.29 -18.06
CA LEU A 1007 7.84 -44.72 -18.36
C LEU A 1007 7.69 -45.58 -17.11
N SER A 1008 8.44 -45.27 -16.04
CA SER A 1008 8.37 -46.02 -14.79
C SER A 1008 6.98 -45.92 -14.16
N ALA A 1009 6.37 -44.75 -14.21
CA ALA A 1009 4.99 -44.53 -13.76
C ALA A 1009 3.96 -45.31 -14.58
N ILE A 1010 4.09 -45.35 -15.91
CA ILE A 1010 3.21 -46.15 -16.77
C ILE A 1010 3.34 -47.63 -16.46
N LYS A 1011 4.57 -48.16 -16.31
CA LYS A 1011 4.81 -49.56 -15.91
C LYS A 1011 4.15 -49.91 -14.58
N ALA A 1012 4.15 -48.97 -13.63
CA ALA A 1012 3.53 -49.16 -12.32
C ALA A 1012 1.99 -49.03 -12.34
N ALA A 1013 1.42 -48.28 -13.30
CA ALA A 1013 0.00 -47.98 -13.36
C ALA A 1013 -0.85 -49.06 -14.05
N VAL A 1014 -0.26 -49.84 -14.97
CA VAL A 1014 -0.96 -50.89 -15.72
C VAL A 1014 -1.08 -52.20 -14.93
N ASP A 1015 -2.02 -53.07 -15.31
CA ASP A 1015 -2.18 -54.37 -14.65
C ASP A 1015 -0.91 -55.23 -14.81
N PRO A 1016 -0.54 -56.07 -13.81
CA PRO A 1016 0.68 -56.90 -13.88
C PRO A 1016 0.77 -57.84 -15.09
N GLY A 1017 -0.36 -58.14 -15.75
CA GLY A 1017 -0.40 -58.94 -16.98
C GLY A 1017 -0.17 -58.15 -18.28
N THR A 1018 -0.08 -56.83 -18.21
CA THR A 1018 0.15 -55.95 -19.38
C THR A 1018 1.63 -55.92 -19.74
N GLN A 1019 1.97 -56.28 -20.97
CA GLN A 1019 3.35 -56.15 -21.45
C GLN A 1019 3.64 -54.70 -21.91
N VAL A 1020 4.53 -53.99 -21.20
CA VAL A 1020 4.99 -52.65 -21.60
C VAL A 1020 6.30 -52.75 -22.37
N VAL A 1021 6.28 -52.39 -23.66
CA VAL A 1021 7.48 -52.27 -24.49
C VAL A 1021 7.91 -50.82 -24.57
N PHE A 1022 9.17 -50.54 -24.25
CA PHE A 1022 9.75 -49.21 -24.42
C PHE A 1022 10.69 -49.19 -25.62
N SER A 1023 10.58 -48.16 -26.47
CA SER A 1023 11.54 -47.89 -27.55
C SER A 1023 11.69 -46.40 -27.72
N GLU A 1024 12.89 -45.87 -27.55
CA GLU A 1024 13.12 -44.43 -27.74
C GLU A 1024 12.79 -44.00 -29.18
N ASN A 1025 13.26 -44.77 -30.17
CA ASN A 1025 13.10 -44.51 -31.60
C ASN A 1025 12.68 -45.78 -32.34
N PRO A 1026 11.40 -46.19 -32.24
CA PRO A 1026 10.94 -47.39 -32.90
C PRO A 1026 10.90 -47.23 -34.42
N ASP A 1027 11.33 -48.26 -35.15
CA ASP A 1027 11.15 -48.33 -36.60
C ASP A 1027 9.77 -48.85 -36.99
N ALA A 1028 9.38 -48.67 -38.26
CA ALA A 1028 8.07 -49.07 -38.75
C ALA A 1028 7.80 -50.57 -38.62
N SER A 1029 8.83 -51.41 -38.71
CA SER A 1029 8.69 -52.87 -38.60
C SER A 1029 8.40 -53.29 -37.16
N GLN A 1030 9.04 -52.65 -36.18
CA GLN A 1030 8.79 -52.85 -34.76
C GLN A 1030 7.35 -52.47 -34.38
N VAL A 1031 6.85 -51.35 -34.92
CA VAL A 1031 5.50 -50.88 -34.60
C VAL A 1031 4.44 -51.78 -35.24
N ALA A 1032 4.54 -52.03 -36.55
CA ALA A 1032 3.55 -52.82 -37.29
C ALA A 1032 3.53 -54.30 -36.86
N GLY A 1033 4.69 -54.90 -36.59
CA GLY A 1033 4.82 -56.29 -36.14
C GLY A 1033 4.55 -56.49 -34.65
N GLY A 1034 4.35 -55.41 -33.88
CA GLY A 1034 4.34 -55.46 -32.42
C GLY A 1034 3.00 -55.86 -31.78
N ASN A 1035 1.89 -55.76 -32.52
CA ASN A 1035 0.51 -56.01 -32.08
C ASN A 1035 0.14 -55.30 -30.77
N TYR A 1036 0.32 -53.98 -30.73
CA TYR A 1036 0.06 -53.14 -29.56
C TYR A 1036 -1.41 -52.69 -29.51
N ASP A 1037 -2.03 -52.72 -28.32
CA ASP A 1037 -3.39 -52.23 -28.10
C ASP A 1037 -3.50 -50.70 -28.30
N TYR A 1038 -2.49 -49.98 -27.81
CA TYR A 1038 -2.29 -48.54 -28.01
C TYR A 1038 -0.82 -48.17 -27.73
N ALA A 1039 -0.45 -46.94 -28.09
CA ALA A 1039 0.86 -46.37 -27.85
C ALA A 1039 0.80 -45.03 -27.09
N ILE A 1040 1.81 -44.79 -26.26
CA ILE A 1040 2.04 -43.51 -25.57
C ILE A 1040 3.38 -42.96 -26.07
N VAL A 1041 3.33 -41.89 -26.85
CA VAL A 1041 4.52 -41.22 -27.41
C VAL A 1041 4.84 -40.00 -26.56
N VAL A 1042 6.02 -39.96 -25.96
CA VAL A 1042 6.48 -38.86 -25.10
C VAL A 1042 7.66 -38.17 -25.76
N VAL A 1043 7.45 -36.95 -26.24
CA VAL A 1043 8.43 -36.16 -27.01
C VAL A 1043 8.40 -34.70 -26.56
N GLY A 1044 9.40 -33.90 -26.91
CA GLY A 1044 9.43 -32.52 -26.48
C GLY A 1044 10.80 -31.85 -26.61
N GLU A 1045 11.01 -30.77 -25.88
CA GLU A 1045 12.28 -30.04 -25.87
C GLU A 1045 13.27 -30.67 -24.90
N LYS A 1046 14.57 -30.58 -25.22
CA LYS A 1046 15.63 -30.84 -24.24
C LYS A 1046 15.62 -29.70 -23.20
N PRO A 1047 16.19 -29.89 -22.00
CA PRO A 1047 16.37 -28.81 -21.04
C PRO A 1047 17.11 -27.62 -21.67
N TYR A 1048 16.64 -26.42 -21.37
CA TYR A 1048 17.21 -25.16 -21.84
C TYR A 1048 16.93 -24.04 -20.84
N ALA A 1049 17.75 -22.98 -20.86
CA ALA A 1049 17.49 -21.73 -20.16
C ALA A 1049 18.09 -20.55 -20.91
N GLU A 1050 17.54 -19.36 -20.65
CA GLU A 1050 18.06 -18.07 -21.14
C GLU A 1050 18.29 -18.02 -22.66
N GLU A 1051 19.35 -17.34 -23.10
CA GLU A 1051 19.68 -17.11 -24.51
C GLU A 1051 19.90 -18.43 -25.29
N LEU A 1052 20.41 -19.48 -24.63
CA LEU A 1052 20.58 -20.80 -25.27
C LEU A 1052 19.23 -21.50 -25.53
N GLY A 1053 18.17 -21.06 -24.85
CA GLY A 1053 16.80 -21.51 -25.07
C GLY A 1053 16.04 -20.74 -26.14
N ASP A 1054 16.59 -19.64 -26.67
CA ASP A 1054 15.92 -18.87 -27.72
C ASP A 1054 15.78 -19.73 -28.98
N ASN A 1055 14.55 -19.87 -29.46
CA ASN A 1055 14.24 -20.76 -30.57
C ASN A 1055 13.23 -20.10 -31.51
N GLN A 1056 13.70 -19.74 -32.71
CA GLN A 1056 12.87 -19.08 -33.72
C GLN A 1056 11.92 -20.05 -34.45
N ASN A 1057 12.19 -21.35 -34.41
CA ASN A 1057 11.46 -22.36 -35.18
C ASN A 1057 10.37 -23.08 -34.36
N LEU A 1058 10.55 -23.18 -33.03
CA LEU A 1058 9.60 -23.80 -32.09
C LEU A 1058 9.03 -25.16 -32.54
N THR A 1059 9.81 -25.95 -33.27
CA THR A 1059 9.44 -27.30 -33.71
C THR A 1059 9.77 -28.35 -32.66
N ILE A 1060 9.05 -29.46 -32.65
CA ILE A 1060 9.46 -30.66 -31.88
C ILE A 1060 10.83 -31.13 -32.41
N PRO A 1061 11.89 -31.19 -31.58
CA PRO A 1061 13.20 -31.64 -32.00
C PRO A 1061 13.20 -33.08 -32.53
N ALA A 1062 14.07 -33.36 -33.51
CA ALA A 1062 14.34 -34.72 -33.94
C ALA A 1062 14.89 -35.55 -32.76
N PRO A 1063 14.51 -36.83 -32.63
CA PRO A 1063 13.72 -37.64 -33.57
C PRO A 1063 12.18 -37.58 -33.36
N GLY A 1064 11.67 -36.66 -32.54
CA GLY A 1064 10.25 -36.59 -32.15
C GLY A 1064 9.25 -36.65 -33.32
N PRO A 1065 9.38 -35.82 -34.38
CA PRO A 1065 8.52 -35.89 -35.56
C PRO A 1065 8.41 -37.27 -36.20
N SER A 1066 9.55 -37.95 -36.41
CA SER A 1066 9.56 -39.27 -37.05
C SER A 1066 8.98 -40.36 -36.13
N VAL A 1067 9.17 -40.23 -34.82
CA VAL A 1067 8.56 -41.15 -33.84
C VAL A 1067 7.05 -41.00 -33.83
N ILE A 1068 6.53 -39.76 -33.82
CA ILE A 1068 5.08 -39.50 -33.92
C ILE A 1068 4.52 -40.15 -35.19
N GLN A 1069 5.10 -39.85 -36.35
CA GLN A 1069 4.64 -40.39 -37.63
C GLN A 1069 4.64 -41.91 -37.66
N THR A 1070 5.76 -42.54 -37.31
CA THR A 1070 5.92 -43.99 -37.37
C THR A 1070 4.94 -44.71 -36.45
N VAL A 1071 4.74 -44.20 -35.22
CA VAL A 1071 3.90 -44.84 -34.21
C VAL A 1071 2.42 -44.57 -34.46
N CYS A 1072 2.04 -43.30 -34.61
CA CYS A 1072 0.64 -42.86 -34.65
C CYS A 1072 -0.09 -43.24 -35.95
N GLN A 1073 0.64 -43.45 -37.04
CA GLN A 1073 0.04 -43.97 -38.28
C GLN A 1073 -0.33 -45.45 -38.18
N SER A 1074 0.30 -46.21 -37.27
CA SER A 1074 0.18 -47.67 -37.19
C SER A 1074 -0.64 -48.16 -36.00
N VAL A 1075 -0.62 -47.43 -34.88
CA VAL A 1075 -1.25 -47.83 -33.61
C VAL A 1075 -1.97 -46.62 -33.03
N LYS A 1076 -3.12 -46.84 -32.37
CA LYS A 1076 -3.83 -45.75 -31.68
C LYS A 1076 -2.90 -45.08 -30.68
N CYS A 1077 -2.67 -43.78 -30.81
CA CYS A 1077 -1.61 -43.12 -30.05
C CYS A 1077 -2.07 -41.91 -29.24
N VAL A 1078 -1.51 -41.78 -28.04
CA VAL A 1078 -1.52 -40.53 -27.27
C VAL A 1078 -0.15 -39.90 -27.39
N VAL A 1079 -0.07 -38.64 -27.81
CA VAL A 1079 1.18 -37.87 -27.78
C VAL A 1079 1.18 -36.95 -26.56
N VAL A 1080 2.19 -37.10 -25.72
CA VAL A 1080 2.49 -36.24 -24.57
C VAL A 1080 3.67 -35.35 -24.97
N VAL A 1081 3.43 -34.05 -25.09
CA VAL A 1081 4.45 -33.06 -25.43
C VAL A 1081 5.01 -32.46 -24.15
N VAL A 1082 6.25 -32.80 -23.81
CA VAL A 1082 6.98 -32.26 -22.65
C VAL A 1082 7.73 -30.99 -23.06
N SER A 1083 7.21 -29.82 -22.70
CA SER A 1083 7.82 -28.56 -23.12
C SER A 1083 7.54 -27.42 -22.14
N GLY A 1084 8.40 -26.39 -22.16
CA GLY A 1084 8.22 -25.16 -21.40
C GLY A 1084 7.35 -24.10 -22.11
N ARG A 1085 6.97 -24.38 -23.36
CA ARG A 1085 6.27 -23.47 -24.26
C ARG A 1085 5.51 -24.23 -25.36
N PRO A 1086 4.52 -23.61 -26.02
CA PRO A 1086 3.87 -24.22 -27.17
C PRO A 1086 4.86 -24.49 -28.31
N LEU A 1087 4.71 -25.64 -28.98
CA LEU A 1087 5.49 -26.04 -30.15
C LEU A 1087 4.60 -26.19 -31.38
N VAL A 1088 5.18 -26.13 -32.58
CA VAL A 1088 4.48 -26.44 -33.84
C VAL A 1088 4.08 -27.92 -33.83
N VAL A 1089 2.79 -28.18 -33.67
CA VAL A 1089 2.20 -29.54 -33.66
C VAL A 1089 1.18 -29.78 -34.76
N GLU A 1090 0.72 -28.73 -35.43
CA GLU A 1090 -0.34 -28.81 -36.44
C GLU A 1090 -0.09 -29.85 -37.55
N PRO A 1091 1.13 -29.99 -38.10
CA PRO A 1091 1.41 -30.98 -39.15
C PRO A 1091 1.14 -32.44 -38.75
N TYR A 1092 1.15 -32.73 -37.46
CA TYR A 1092 1.01 -34.09 -36.93
C TYR A 1092 -0.36 -34.35 -36.29
N LEU A 1093 -1.19 -33.32 -36.11
CA LEU A 1093 -2.49 -33.43 -35.43
C LEU A 1093 -3.43 -34.45 -36.07
N GLY A 1094 -3.34 -34.64 -37.39
CA GLY A 1094 -4.15 -35.62 -38.11
C GLY A 1094 -3.82 -37.07 -37.75
N GLU A 1095 -2.58 -37.33 -37.35
CA GLU A 1095 -2.06 -38.67 -37.03
C GLU A 1095 -2.32 -39.04 -35.56
N MET A 1096 -2.29 -38.07 -34.66
CA MET A 1096 -2.45 -38.30 -33.21
C MET A 1096 -3.91 -38.61 -32.86
N ASP A 1097 -4.21 -39.65 -32.09
CA ASP A 1097 -5.58 -39.81 -31.57
C ASP A 1097 -5.83 -38.89 -30.37
N ALA A 1098 -4.83 -38.69 -29.50
CA ALA A 1098 -4.91 -37.70 -28.42
C ALA A 1098 -3.61 -36.91 -28.27
N LEU A 1099 -3.73 -35.66 -27.82
CA LEU A 1099 -2.62 -34.74 -27.61
C LEU A 1099 -2.71 -34.13 -26.21
N VAL A 1100 -1.64 -34.26 -25.43
CA VAL A 1100 -1.51 -33.73 -24.07
C VAL A 1100 -0.31 -32.79 -24.00
N ALA A 1101 -0.53 -31.58 -23.50
CA ALA A 1101 0.56 -30.67 -23.14
C ALA A 1101 1.02 -30.96 -21.69
N ALA A 1102 2.30 -31.32 -21.57
CA ALA A 1102 2.98 -31.56 -20.31
C ALA A 1102 4.02 -30.47 -20.05
N TRP A 1103 3.62 -29.48 -19.25
CA TRP A 1103 4.40 -28.28 -18.95
C TRP A 1103 5.55 -28.55 -17.97
N LEU A 1104 6.60 -29.25 -18.44
CA LEU A 1104 7.76 -29.68 -17.65
C LEU A 1104 7.34 -30.23 -16.28
N PRO A 1105 6.75 -31.43 -16.21
CA PRO A 1105 6.03 -31.90 -15.01
C PRO A 1105 6.90 -32.19 -13.78
N GLY A 1106 8.20 -31.89 -13.82
CA GLY A 1106 9.08 -31.99 -12.65
C GLY A 1106 9.40 -33.44 -12.30
N THR A 1107 9.47 -33.77 -11.02
CA THR A 1107 9.90 -35.09 -10.52
C THR A 1107 8.83 -36.20 -10.59
N GLU A 1108 7.58 -35.85 -10.87
CA GLU A 1108 6.43 -36.74 -10.61
C GLU A 1108 5.72 -37.24 -11.86
N GLY A 1109 6.39 -38.09 -12.64
CA GLY A 1109 5.81 -38.76 -13.81
C GLY A 1109 4.58 -39.60 -13.49
N GLN A 1110 4.40 -39.98 -12.22
CA GLN A 1110 3.18 -40.63 -11.73
C GLN A 1110 1.94 -39.77 -11.95
N GLY A 1111 2.02 -38.44 -11.82
CA GLY A 1111 0.88 -37.55 -12.08
C GLY A 1111 0.44 -37.59 -13.54
N VAL A 1112 1.38 -37.84 -14.47
CA VAL A 1112 1.08 -38.04 -15.90
C VAL A 1112 0.34 -39.36 -16.11
N ALA A 1113 0.82 -40.46 -15.52
CA ALA A 1113 0.15 -41.75 -15.60
C ALA A 1113 -1.28 -41.69 -15.02
N ASP A 1114 -1.46 -41.00 -13.88
CA ASP A 1114 -2.77 -40.88 -13.23
C ASP A 1114 -3.84 -40.29 -14.14
N VAL A 1115 -3.51 -39.24 -14.91
CA VAL A 1115 -4.48 -38.64 -15.84
C VAL A 1115 -4.66 -39.46 -17.11
N LEU A 1116 -3.60 -40.12 -17.60
CA LEU A 1116 -3.67 -40.94 -18.81
C LEU A 1116 -4.55 -42.18 -18.61
N PHE A 1117 -4.49 -42.79 -17.43
CA PHE A 1117 -5.28 -43.98 -17.09
C PHE A 1117 -6.56 -43.69 -16.31
N GLY A 1118 -6.89 -42.40 -16.09
CA GLY A 1118 -8.15 -41.97 -15.49
C GLY A 1118 -8.23 -42.13 -13.97
N ASP A 1119 -7.12 -42.33 -13.26
CA ASP A 1119 -7.09 -42.21 -11.80
C ASP A 1119 -7.34 -40.75 -11.35
N TYR A 1120 -7.07 -39.80 -12.24
CA TYR A 1120 -7.44 -38.40 -12.11
C TYR A 1120 -7.99 -37.88 -13.46
N GLY A 1121 -8.93 -36.92 -13.41
CA GLY A 1121 -9.47 -36.30 -14.61
C GLY A 1121 -8.61 -35.14 -15.12
N PHE A 1122 -8.56 -34.89 -16.44
CA PHE A 1122 -7.89 -33.70 -16.95
C PHE A 1122 -8.64 -32.44 -16.51
N THR A 1123 -7.93 -31.52 -15.84
CA THR A 1123 -8.48 -30.23 -15.39
C THR A 1123 -7.71 -29.01 -15.87
N GLY A 1124 -6.47 -29.21 -16.34
CA GLY A 1124 -5.58 -28.12 -16.73
C GLY A 1124 -6.13 -27.27 -17.88
N LYS A 1125 -5.73 -26.01 -17.89
CA LYS A 1125 -6.09 -25.03 -18.92
C LYS A 1125 -4.83 -24.38 -19.47
N LEU A 1126 -4.82 -24.12 -20.77
CA LEU A 1126 -3.70 -23.46 -21.43
C LEU A 1126 -3.39 -22.12 -20.74
N PRO A 1127 -2.18 -21.97 -20.17
CA PRO A 1127 -1.70 -20.70 -19.62
C PRO A 1127 -1.12 -19.78 -20.70
N ARG A 1128 -1.01 -20.30 -21.93
CA ARG A 1128 -0.51 -19.63 -23.14
C ARG A 1128 -1.28 -20.09 -24.36
N THR A 1129 -1.44 -19.20 -25.33
CA THR A 1129 -2.03 -19.52 -26.62
C THR A 1129 -1.14 -20.49 -27.38
N TRP A 1130 -1.73 -21.54 -27.95
CA TRP A 1130 -1.02 -22.48 -28.82
C TRP A 1130 -1.19 -22.06 -30.28
N PHE A 1131 -0.09 -21.71 -30.93
CA PHE A 1131 -0.07 -21.26 -32.33
C PHE A 1131 -0.04 -22.44 -33.32
N ARG A 1132 -0.49 -22.18 -34.55
CA ARG A 1132 -0.46 -23.10 -35.70
C ARG A 1132 0.94 -23.18 -36.30
N SER A 1133 1.50 -22.01 -36.62
CA SER A 1133 2.85 -21.83 -37.19
C SER A 1133 3.57 -20.67 -36.51
N VAL A 1134 4.91 -20.67 -36.58
CA VAL A 1134 5.73 -19.58 -36.03
C VAL A 1134 5.51 -18.24 -36.71
N ASP A 1135 4.99 -18.24 -37.94
CA ASP A 1135 4.66 -17.02 -38.69
C ASP A 1135 3.52 -16.23 -38.03
N GLN A 1136 2.77 -16.84 -37.11
CA GLN A 1136 1.75 -16.16 -36.31
C GLN A 1136 2.33 -15.37 -35.12
N LEU A 1137 3.65 -15.41 -34.89
CA LEU A 1137 4.27 -14.83 -33.70
C LEU A 1137 4.94 -13.47 -33.97
N PRO A 1138 4.77 -12.47 -33.07
CA PRO A 1138 4.01 -12.54 -31.82
C PRO A 1138 2.50 -12.56 -32.09
N MET A 1139 1.77 -13.42 -31.37
CA MET A 1139 0.33 -13.59 -31.54
C MET A 1139 -0.43 -12.37 -31.02
N ASN A 1140 -1.51 -11.99 -31.70
CA ASN A 1140 -2.44 -10.95 -31.26
C ASN A 1140 -3.12 -11.32 -29.91
N ASP A 1141 -3.62 -10.32 -29.18
CA ASP A 1141 -4.21 -10.55 -27.85
C ASP A 1141 -5.61 -11.19 -27.97
N VAL A 1142 -6.03 -11.90 -26.91
CA VAL A 1142 -7.37 -12.52 -26.84
C VAL A 1142 -8.44 -11.44 -26.98
N GLY A 1143 -9.21 -11.51 -28.08
CA GLY A 1143 -10.26 -10.53 -28.42
C GLY A 1143 -9.96 -9.67 -29.65
N ASP A 1144 -8.76 -9.77 -30.22
CA ASP A 1144 -8.42 -9.12 -31.48
C ASP A 1144 -9.10 -9.82 -32.68
N ALA A 1145 -9.47 -9.03 -33.69
CA ALA A 1145 -10.19 -9.52 -34.89
C ALA A 1145 -9.40 -10.57 -35.71
N HIS A 1146 -8.08 -10.67 -35.49
CA HIS A 1146 -7.17 -11.58 -36.17
C HIS A 1146 -6.54 -12.62 -35.22
N TYR A 1147 -7.17 -12.88 -34.06
CA TYR A 1147 -6.76 -13.93 -33.14
C TYR A 1147 -7.26 -15.30 -33.64
N ASP A 1148 -6.41 -16.02 -34.39
CA ASP A 1148 -6.69 -17.38 -34.90
C ASP A 1148 -5.64 -18.40 -34.41
N PRO A 1149 -5.73 -18.81 -33.14
CA PRO A 1149 -4.83 -19.81 -32.58
C PRO A 1149 -5.23 -21.24 -33.00
N LEU A 1150 -4.28 -22.16 -32.91
CA LEU A 1150 -4.57 -23.59 -32.98
C LEU A 1150 -5.40 -24.03 -31.77
N PHE A 1151 -4.97 -23.61 -30.58
CA PHE A 1151 -5.72 -23.75 -29.34
C PHE A 1151 -5.66 -22.44 -28.55
N PRO A 1152 -6.80 -21.82 -28.22
CA PRO A 1152 -6.81 -20.50 -27.58
C PRO A 1152 -6.32 -20.55 -26.12
N PHE A 1153 -5.92 -19.40 -25.59
CA PHE A 1153 -5.66 -19.24 -24.16
C PHE A 1153 -6.84 -19.77 -23.32
N GLY A 1154 -6.53 -20.53 -22.27
CA GLY A 1154 -7.53 -21.17 -21.41
C GLY A 1154 -8.23 -22.39 -22.00
N PHE A 1155 -7.88 -22.84 -23.20
CA PHE A 1155 -8.37 -24.10 -23.75
C PHE A 1155 -7.86 -25.31 -22.96
N GLY A 1156 -8.62 -26.41 -22.99
CA GLY A 1156 -8.26 -27.68 -22.35
C GLY A 1156 -9.49 -28.53 -22.14
N LEU A 1157 -9.53 -29.72 -22.72
CA LEU A 1157 -10.61 -30.68 -22.56
C LEU A 1157 -10.59 -31.24 -21.14
N THR A 1158 -11.77 -31.46 -20.57
CA THR A 1158 -11.91 -32.04 -19.22
C THR A 1158 -12.41 -33.46 -19.30
N THR A 1159 -11.85 -34.37 -18.49
CA THR A 1159 -12.32 -35.75 -18.37
C THR A 1159 -12.74 -36.04 -16.93
N ALA A 1160 -13.68 -36.96 -16.75
CA ALA A 1160 -14.01 -37.49 -15.43
C ALA A 1160 -13.01 -38.60 -15.06
N PRO A 1161 -12.66 -38.76 -13.77
CA PRO A 1161 -11.92 -39.92 -13.31
C PRO A 1161 -12.75 -41.21 -13.51
N ASN A 1162 -12.07 -42.33 -13.71
CA ASN A 1162 -12.66 -43.66 -13.70
C ASN A 1162 -13.27 -43.92 -12.32
N LYS A 1163 -14.55 -44.30 -12.28
CA LYS A 1163 -15.24 -44.69 -11.05
C LYS A 1163 -14.84 -46.07 -10.58
#